data_AF-A0A969JS75-F1
#
_entry.id   AF-A0A969JS75-F1
#
_cell.length_a   1.000
_cell.length_b   1.000
_cell.length_c   1.000
_cell.angle_alpha   90.00
_cell.angle_beta   90.00
_cell.angle_gamma   90.00
#
_symmetry.space_group_name_H-M   'P 1'
#
loop_
_entity.id
_entity.type
_entity.pdbx_description
1 polymer ?
#
loop_
_entity_poly.entity_id
_entity_poly.type
_entity_poly.pdbx_seq_one_letter_code
_entity_poly.pdbx_strand_id
1 'polypeptide(L)'
;YKSGGSSQALEQFEIRCPGWERYTGLLWRGQVPRPAANWEETLFNSSDLATTIQAVAACDEPEATRLLSDQSAYLRRCASYNGGFPYLLIAAGINNRAFVLWGPAHLAPLFEDFIQASQRGEAQTTVAGTQSQLIALAEQTLTTDGRLIGLEDMGQFVGLDQLSTLYNSAKNHRQALELAQRALEIHERLKGVDDPSSGYLVARIARELSRLQPGAAEPMFQRAEPLVRASSDESDWPEFLVYRAWHELDHGDRARAEQYAQQSWDVSQAAAARSQQGALNPRIAHSLVGVGDVYVELNRLDDAESAYLEALEIFDTIRGGDYYWVGESHDRLAEVYRRRQAFAQARTEAQAAIDLKRVLFGEGQALAESLATLATIEREAGQPQRALQLWREAQRILVSDRAARAQLRTTDLEGYLMLLFELAAVETGNNQTALLEEAFTVSQLGQTPAAGRAITQMAARLAESNPEVQETARALQDALKTTQDLQYELGLEQSKPALARDRAKEETLKAQLREAAEEYQLQEEQLQAKFPRYGRLVSPEPLPVAEIAELLQQGEALLRLLPGKTATWVFLINADGGLQGISVNLSAQQLNERVERLRAGVDVSAGTLPNFDLTLAHDLYRQLLGPLDTALNGVDHLVMVPAGPLLSLPPALLVRNPPANPRDYRGTSWLVKDMALSILPSVVALQQFRQVARTSQATLPFIGLGNPVFQIS
;
A
#
# COMPACT_ATOMS: atom_id res chain seq x y z
N TYR A 1 -11.67 32.88 -6.89
CA TYR A 1 -10.89 32.95 -8.14
C TYR A 1 -11.77 32.59 -9.32
N LYS A 2 -11.72 33.32 -10.44
CA LYS A 2 -12.47 32.91 -11.66
C LYS A 2 -11.77 31.67 -12.24
N SER A 3 -12.46 30.55 -12.35
CA SER A 3 -11.94 29.31 -12.94
C SER A 3 -12.33 29.22 -14.42
N GLY A 4 -11.56 28.48 -15.22
CA GLY A 4 -11.82 28.30 -16.66
C GLY A 4 -13.03 27.43 -17.03
N GLY A 5 -13.70 26.82 -16.05
CA GLY A 5 -14.87 25.97 -16.25
C GLY A 5 -16.18 26.74 -16.49
N SER A 6 -17.08 26.15 -17.28
CA SER A 6 -18.46 26.63 -17.46
C SER A 6 -19.45 25.47 -17.36
N SER A 7 -20.52 25.62 -16.57
CA SER A 7 -21.68 24.71 -16.58
C SER A 7 -22.91 25.51 -16.99
N GLN A 8 -23.63 25.04 -18.02
CA GLN A 8 -24.83 25.72 -18.56
C GLN A 8 -24.68 27.24 -18.80
N ALA A 9 -23.52 27.67 -19.34
CA ALA A 9 -23.18 29.07 -19.58
C ALA A 9 -23.07 29.97 -18.33
N LEU A 10 -22.90 29.39 -17.15
CA LEU A 10 -22.54 30.10 -15.93
C LEU A 10 -21.01 30.16 -15.77
N GLU A 11 -20.49 31.33 -15.41
CA GLU A 11 -19.10 31.53 -15.03
C GLU A 11 -18.86 30.87 -13.67
N GLN A 12 -17.84 30.03 -13.56
CA GLN A 12 -17.46 29.37 -12.31
C GLN A 12 -16.39 30.17 -11.55
N PHE A 13 -16.54 30.21 -10.23
CA PHE A 13 -15.62 30.80 -9.28
C PHE A 13 -15.32 29.81 -8.17
N GLU A 14 -14.04 29.70 -7.83
CA GLU A 14 -13.57 28.88 -6.71
C GLU A 14 -13.39 29.73 -5.46
N ILE A 15 -13.93 29.24 -4.34
CA ILE A 15 -13.63 29.74 -3.00
C ILE A 15 -12.41 28.98 -2.51
N ARG A 16 -11.34 29.67 -2.12
CA ARG A 16 -10.10 29.06 -1.61
C ARG A 16 -9.71 29.72 -0.30
N CYS A 17 -9.26 28.93 0.66
CA CYS A 17 -8.61 29.42 1.86
C CYS A 17 -7.13 29.73 1.57
N PRO A 18 -6.53 30.78 2.17
CA PRO A 18 -5.10 31.03 2.06
C PRO A 18 -4.29 29.80 2.51
N GLY A 19 -3.30 29.38 1.71
CA GLY A 19 -2.48 28.19 1.98
C GLY A 19 -3.09 26.85 1.54
N TRP A 20 -4.26 26.87 0.89
CA TRP A 20 -4.93 25.66 0.38
C TRP A 20 -4.82 25.57 -1.14
N GLU A 21 -4.39 24.41 -1.64
CA GLU A 21 -4.29 24.16 -3.08
C GLU A 21 -5.65 23.84 -3.73
N ARG A 22 -6.60 23.34 -2.93
CA ARG A 22 -7.95 22.96 -3.38
C ARG A 22 -9.00 24.01 -3.04
N TYR A 23 -10.05 24.07 -3.86
CA TYR A 23 -11.21 24.90 -3.57
C TYR A 23 -12.07 24.28 -2.47
N THR A 24 -12.63 25.15 -1.66
CA THR A 24 -13.45 24.82 -0.50
C THR A 24 -14.94 24.86 -0.80
N GLY A 25 -15.30 25.61 -1.84
CA GLY A 25 -16.63 25.68 -2.40
C GLY A 25 -16.57 26.27 -3.80
N LEU A 26 -17.64 26.08 -4.55
CA LEU A 26 -17.82 26.60 -5.89
C LEU A 26 -19.00 27.56 -5.91
N LEU A 27 -18.81 28.64 -6.64
CA LEU A 27 -19.81 29.65 -6.92
C LEU A 27 -19.98 29.73 -8.42
N TRP A 28 -21.21 29.88 -8.88
CA TRP A 28 -21.49 30.17 -10.28
C TRP A 28 -22.32 31.42 -10.43
N ARG A 29 -22.09 32.14 -11.53
CA ARG A 29 -22.86 33.32 -11.90
C ARG A 29 -23.06 33.38 -13.41
N GLY A 30 -24.25 33.69 -13.86
CA GLY A 30 -24.51 33.92 -15.28
C GLY A 30 -25.94 34.35 -15.57
N GLN A 31 -26.37 34.16 -16.82
CA GLN A 31 -27.78 34.36 -17.18
C GLN A 31 -28.59 33.17 -16.69
N VAL A 32 -29.85 33.42 -16.31
CA VAL A 32 -30.78 32.33 -15.95
C VAL A 32 -30.95 31.39 -17.16
N PRO A 33 -30.70 30.07 -17.01
CA PRO A 33 -30.92 29.09 -18.07
C PRO A 33 -32.37 29.10 -18.58
N ARG A 34 -32.57 28.79 -19.87
CA ARG A 34 -33.91 28.68 -20.46
C ARG A 34 -34.34 27.20 -20.53
N PRO A 35 -35.60 26.85 -20.20
CA PRO A 35 -36.68 27.75 -19.74
C PRO A 35 -36.43 28.28 -18.32
N ALA A 36 -36.81 29.55 -18.07
CA ALA A 36 -36.56 30.21 -16.78
C ALA A 36 -37.49 29.73 -15.65
N ALA A 37 -38.53 28.95 -15.98
CA ALA A 37 -39.39 28.32 -14.98
C ALA A 37 -38.76 27.00 -14.54
N ASN A 38 -38.63 26.81 -13.22
CA ASN A 38 -38.04 25.61 -12.59
C ASN A 38 -36.65 25.26 -13.12
N TRP A 39 -35.86 26.27 -13.50
CA TRP A 39 -34.50 26.05 -13.97
C TRP A 39 -33.60 25.52 -12.86
N GLU A 40 -33.90 25.86 -11.60
CA GLU A 40 -33.21 25.35 -10.40
C GLU A 40 -33.39 23.84 -10.27
N GLU A 41 -34.60 23.34 -10.50
CA GLU A 41 -34.91 21.91 -10.46
C GLU A 41 -34.18 21.16 -11.59
N THR A 42 -34.14 21.75 -12.78
CA THR A 42 -33.37 21.21 -13.91
C THR A 42 -31.87 21.21 -13.60
N LEU A 43 -31.37 22.29 -13.00
CA LEU A 43 -29.97 22.38 -12.57
C LEU A 43 -29.63 21.31 -11.54
N PHE A 44 -30.50 21.08 -10.55
CA PHE A 44 -30.24 20.13 -9.46
C PHE A 44 -30.42 18.67 -9.85
N ASN A 45 -31.20 18.37 -10.90
CA ASN A 45 -31.54 17.00 -11.26
C ASN A 45 -30.94 16.49 -12.56
N SER A 46 -30.62 17.36 -13.52
CA SER A 46 -30.28 16.93 -14.89
C SER A 46 -29.17 17.73 -15.55
N SER A 47 -28.36 18.45 -14.77
CA SER A 47 -27.19 19.17 -15.27
C SER A 47 -25.88 18.42 -15.02
N ASP A 48 -24.81 18.79 -15.74
CA ASP A 48 -23.45 18.32 -15.42
C ASP A 48 -23.03 18.64 -13.97
N LEU A 49 -23.56 19.74 -13.40
CA LEU A 49 -23.35 20.08 -11.99
C LEU A 49 -24.05 19.08 -11.07
N ALA A 50 -25.29 18.68 -11.38
CA ALA A 50 -26.02 17.67 -10.62
C ALA A 50 -25.23 16.36 -10.58
N THR A 51 -24.75 15.89 -11.73
CA THR A 51 -23.91 14.68 -11.82
C THR A 51 -22.64 14.80 -10.98
N THR A 52 -21.98 15.96 -11.02
CA THR A 52 -20.75 16.20 -10.25
C THR A 52 -21.01 16.17 -8.74
N ILE A 53 -22.11 16.79 -8.28
CA ILE A 53 -22.48 16.83 -6.86
C ILE A 53 -22.91 15.46 -6.36
N GLN A 54 -23.74 14.74 -7.14
CA GLN A 54 -24.20 13.39 -6.81
C GLN A 54 -23.05 12.38 -6.67
N ALA A 55 -21.92 12.61 -7.34
CA ALA A 55 -20.73 11.78 -7.22
C ALA A 55 -19.98 11.97 -5.88
N VAL A 56 -20.21 13.07 -5.17
CA VAL A 56 -19.44 13.42 -3.96
C VAL A 56 -20.29 13.61 -2.71
N ALA A 57 -21.62 13.69 -2.84
CA ALA A 57 -22.54 13.85 -1.74
C ALA A 57 -23.93 13.28 -2.03
N ALA A 58 -24.59 12.78 -0.97
CA ALA A 58 -26.02 12.51 -0.98
C ALA A 58 -26.78 13.80 -0.66
N CYS A 59 -27.82 14.12 -1.43
CA CYS A 59 -28.62 15.33 -1.22
C CYS A 59 -30.10 15.02 -1.02
N ASP A 60 -30.74 15.77 -0.13
CA ASP A 60 -32.19 15.74 0.10
C ASP A 60 -32.96 16.39 -1.06
N GLU A 61 -34.28 16.26 -1.04
CA GLU A 61 -35.19 16.93 -1.97
C GLU A 61 -35.03 18.47 -1.91
N PRO A 62 -35.22 19.17 -3.04
CA PRO A 62 -35.04 20.61 -3.09
C PRO A 62 -36.13 21.32 -2.30
N GLU A 63 -35.72 22.22 -1.41
CA GLU A 63 -36.61 23.03 -0.58
C GLU A 63 -36.52 24.51 -0.97
N ALA A 64 -37.67 25.20 -0.91
CA ALA A 64 -37.72 26.65 -1.12
C ALA A 64 -37.17 27.37 0.12
N THR A 65 -36.32 28.37 -0.10
CA THR A 65 -35.71 29.19 0.95
C THR A 65 -35.72 30.68 0.58
N ARG A 66 -35.24 31.51 1.50
CA ARG A 66 -35.00 32.94 1.25
C ARG A 66 -33.57 33.34 1.58
N LEU A 67 -32.98 34.12 0.69
CA LEU A 67 -31.69 34.79 0.88
C LEU A 67 -31.87 36.30 0.82
N LEU A 68 -30.91 37.04 1.39
CA LEU A 68 -30.96 38.52 1.44
C LEU A 68 -32.28 39.04 2.06
N SER A 69 -32.80 38.32 3.06
CA SER A 69 -34.10 38.54 3.75
C SER A 69 -35.37 38.20 2.97
N ASP A 70 -35.46 38.45 1.66
CA ASP A 70 -36.72 38.29 0.91
C ASP A 70 -36.62 37.67 -0.50
N GLN A 71 -35.43 37.44 -1.03
CA GLN A 71 -35.24 36.90 -2.38
C GLN A 71 -35.47 35.39 -2.37
N SER A 72 -36.28 34.91 -3.32
CA SER A 72 -36.57 33.48 -3.47
C SER A 72 -35.34 32.72 -3.96
N ALA A 73 -35.07 31.58 -3.34
CA ALA A 73 -34.03 30.66 -3.76
C ALA A 73 -34.48 29.23 -3.49
N TYR A 74 -33.82 28.27 -4.13
CA TYR A 74 -33.97 26.85 -3.85
C TYR A 74 -32.66 26.33 -3.27
N LEU A 75 -32.75 25.45 -2.29
CA LEU A 75 -31.59 24.78 -1.73
C LEU A 75 -31.81 23.27 -1.63
N ARG A 76 -30.71 22.53 -1.66
CA ARG A 76 -30.62 21.14 -1.21
C ARG A 76 -29.60 21.06 -0.08
N ARG A 77 -29.97 20.28 0.93
CA ARG A 77 -29.06 19.86 1.99
C ARG A 77 -28.37 18.61 1.52
N CYS A 78 -27.06 18.57 1.65
CA CYS A 78 -26.26 17.45 1.21
C CYS A 78 -25.32 16.99 2.32
N ALA A 79 -25.06 15.69 2.38
CA ALA A 79 -24.03 15.09 3.21
C ALA A 79 -22.92 14.56 2.29
N SER A 80 -21.70 15.05 2.48
CA SER A 80 -20.51 14.54 1.77
C SER A 80 -20.33 13.05 2.04
N TYR A 81 -20.07 12.24 1.02
CA TYR A 81 -19.71 10.82 1.22
C TYR A 81 -18.42 10.67 2.03
N ASN A 82 -17.52 11.66 1.95
CA ASN A 82 -16.32 11.72 2.79
C ASN A 82 -16.68 12.39 4.13
N GLY A 83 -16.88 11.58 5.16
CA GLY A 83 -17.09 12.03 6.54
C GLY A 83 -18.49 12.57 6.86
N GLY A 84 -19.45 12.56 5.93
CA GLY A 84 -20.84 12.98 6.21
C GLY A 84 -20.97 14.45 6.64
N PHE A 85 -20.10 15.32 6.13
CA PHE A 85 -20.14 16.75 6.45
C PHE A 85 -21.26 17.47 5.69
N PRO A 86 -21.91 18.49 6.30
CA PRO A 86 -23.03 19.19 5.71
C PRO A 86 -22.58 20.19 4.63
N TYR A 87 -23.11 20.01 3.43
CA TYR A 87 -22.97 20.88 2.28
C TYR A 87 -24.33 21.45 1.88
N LEU A 88 -24.32 22.63 1.28
CA LEU A 88 -25.48 23.25 0.67
C LEU A 88 -25.26 23.39 -0.83
N LEU A 89 -26.26 22.98 -1.59
CA LEU A 89 -26.41 23.33 -3.00
C LEU A 89 -27.54 24.34 -3.11
N ILE A 90 -27.25 25.56 -3.54
CA ILE A 90 -28.23 26.66 -3.57
C ILE A 90 -28.26 27.23 -4.97
N ALA A 91 -29.46 27.53 -5.48
CA ALA A 91 -29.67 28.23 -6.72
C ALA A 91 -30.66 29.39 -6.52
N ALA A 92 -30.33 30.56 -7.08
CA ALA A 92 -31.15 31.75 -6.98
C ALA A 92 -31.14 32.54 -8.29
N GLY A 93 -32.33 32.89 -8.78
CA GLY A 93 -32.52 33.78 -9.92
C GLY A 93 -32.89 35.19 -9.46
N ILE A 94 -31.99 36.16 -9.62
CA ILE A 94 -32.23 37.55 -9.19
C ILE A 94 -31.93 38.50 -10.34
N ASN A 95 -32.91 39.35 -10.70
CA ASN A 95 -32.78 40.33 -11.79
C ASN A 95 -32.28 39.70 -13.11
N ASN A 96 -32.82 38.53 -13.48
CA ASN A 96 -32.44 37.76 -14.67
C ASN A 96 -30.99 37.23 -14.66
N ARG A 97 -30.35 37.15 -13.49
CA ARG A 97 -29.05 36.48 -13.29
C ARG A 97 -29.21 35.28 -12.38
N ALA A 98 -28.58 34.17 -12.75
CA ALA A 98 -28.47 32.97 -11.94
C ALA A 98 -27.23 33.04 -11.05
N PHE A 99 -27.40 32.65 -9.80
CA PHE A 99 -26.34 32.47 -8.80
C PHE A 99 -26.48 31.08 -8.20
N VAL A 100 -25.36 30.36 -8.10
CA VAL A 100 -25.34 29.00 -7.54
C VAL A 100 -24.20 28.89 -6.53
N LEU A 101 -24.44 28.22 -5.40
CA LEU A 101 -23.42 27.83 -4.43
C LEU A 101 -23.41 26.31 -4.31
N TRP A 102 -22.21 25.72 -4.32
CA TRP A 102 -21.94 24.38 -3.83
C TRP A 102 -20.82 24.46 -2.79
N GLY A 103 -21.10 24.09 -1.55
CA GLY A 103 -20.05 24.04 -0.53
C GLY A 103 -20.58 23.91 0.88
N PRO A 104 -19.70 23.88 1.89
CA PRO A 104 -20.07 23.81 3.29
C PRO A 104 -21.05 24.90 3.70
N ALA A 105 -21.95 24.58 4.63
CA ALA A 105 -23.07 25.46 4.96
C ALA A 105 -22.64 26.87 5.41
N HIS A 106 -21.54 27.01 6.15
CA HIS A 106 -21.03 28.31 6.61
C HIS A 106 -20.48 29.21 5.48
N LEU A 107 -20.45 28.76 4.22
CA LEU A 107 -20.22 29.63 3.05
C LEU A 107 -21.46 30.45 2.68
N ALA A 108 -22.61 30.21 3.32
CA ALA A 108 -23.85 30.96 3.13
C ALA A 108 -23.69 32.49 3.22
N PRO A 109 -23.03 33.08 4.24
CA PRO A 109 -22.82 34.53 4.30
C PRO A 109 -21.99 35.03 3.12
N LEU A 110 -20.91 34.32 2.77
CA LEU A 110 -20.06 34.66 1.63
C LEU A 110 -20.83 34.61 0.31
N PHE A 111 -21.76 33.68 0.17
CA PHE A 111 -22.61 33.60 -1.02
C PHE A 111 -23.55 34.80 -1.14
N GLU A 112 -24.16 35.24 -0.04
CA GLU A 112 -24.98 36.45 -0.04
C GLU A 112 -24.15 37.70 -0.37
N ASP A 113 -22.95 37.82 0.19
CA ASP A 113 -22.02 38.91 -0.13
C ASP A 113 -21.63 38.90 -1.61
N PHE A 114 -21.37 37.71 -2.18
CA PHE A 114 -21.05 37.52 -3.59
C PHE A 114 -22.19 37.95 -4.52
N ILE A 115 -23.44 37.64 -4.15
CA ILE A 115 -24.63 38.06 -4.87
C ILE A 115 -24.75 39.59 -4.83
N GLN A 116 -24.66 40.20 -3.65
CA GLN A 116 -24.78 41.65 -3.49
C GLN A 116 -23.71 42.40 -4.30
N ALA A 117 -22.45 41.99 -4.18
CA ALA A 117 -21.33 42.58 -4.93
C ALA A 117 -21.53 42.45 -6.45
N SER A 118 -22.03 41.29 -6.91
CA SER A 118 -22.31 41.05 -8.33
C SER A 118 -23.47 41.88 -8.89
N GLN A 119 -24.37 42.38 -8.04
CA GLN A 119 -25.48 43.23 -8.45
C GLN A 119 -25.13 44.72 -8.47
N ARG A 120 -24.31 45.20 -7.53
CA ARG A 120 -24.14 46.64 -7.28
C ARG A 120 -22.72 47.18 -7.49
N GLY A 121 -21.71 46.32 -7.68
CA GLY A 121 -20.32 46.72 -7.92
C GLY A 121 -19.45 46.91 -6.67
N GLU A 122 -20.05 47.01 -5.47
CA GLU A 122 -19.36 46.97 -4.16
C GLU A 122 -20.22 46.23 -3.13
N ALA A 123 -19.59 45.54 -2.16
CA ALA A 123 -20.26 44.84 -1.06
C ALA A 123 -20.70 45.85 0.01
N GLN A 124 -21.97 45.82 0.43
CA GLN A 124 -22.41 46.56 1.63
C GLN A 124 -22.19 45.71 2.87
N THR A 125 -21.79 46.35 3.96
CA THR A 125 -21.84 45.76 5.30
C THR A 125 -23.28 45.42 5.66
N THR A 126 -23.48 44.19 6.12
CA THR A 126 -24.74 43.61 6.58
C THR A 126 -25.54 44.58 7.46
N VAL A 127 -26.81 44.79 7.13
CA VAL A 127 -27.76 45.50 8.01
C VAL A 127 -27.90 44.67 9.28
N ALA A 128 -27.42 45.20 10.41
CA ALA A 128 -27.56 44.55 11.71
C ALA A 128 -29.04 44.40 12.07
N GLY A 129 -29.52 43.15 12.19
CA GLY A 129 -30.82 42.83 12.81
C GLY A 129 -31.70 41.80 12.10
N THR A 130 -31.41 41.40 10.86
CA THR A 130 -32.18 40.34 10.15
C THR A 130 -31.21 39.35 9.48
N GLN A 131 -30.94 38.22 10.13
CA GLN A 131 -30.28 37.08 9.48
C GLN A 131 -31.24 36.47 8.45
N SER A 132 -30.75 36.16 7.24
CA SER A 132 -31.55 35.43 6.26
C SER A 132 -31.81 34.00 6.71
N GLN A 133 -32.83 33.36 6.14
CA GLN A 133 -33.14 31.95 6.44
C GLN A 133 -31.96 31.03 6.07
N LEU A 134 -31.21 31.39 5.02
CA LEU A 134 -30.02 30.68 4.61
C LEU A 134 -28.89 30.74 5.66
N ILE A 135 -28.63 31.91 6.24
CA ILE A 135 -27.61 32.06 7.30
C ILE A 135 -28.05 31.32 8.56
N ALA A 136 -29.33 31.41 8.93
CA ALA A 136 -29.86 30.67 10.07
C ALA A 136 -29.75 29.14 9.89
N LEU A 137 -29.89 28.63 8.66
CA LEU A 137 -29.67 27.22 8.35
C LEU A 137 -28.18 26.84 8.47
N ALA A 138 -27.28 27.69 7.99
CA ALA A 138 -25.84 27.48 8.14
C ALA A 138 -25.37 27.49 9.59
N GLU A 139 -26.01 28.28 10.44
CA GLU A 139 -25.74 28.31 11.88
C GLU A 139 -26.27 27.08 12.62
N GLN A 140 -27.13 26.26 12.01
CA GLN A 140 -27.58 24.99 12.61
C GLN A 140 -26.55 23.86 12.42
N THR A 141 -25.53 24.04 11.57
CA THR A 141 -24.48 23.04 11.34
C THR A 141 -23.30 23.24 12.30
N LEU A 142 -23.59 23.25 13.62
CA LEU A 142 -22.60 23.37 14.69
C LEU A 142 -22.01 22.00 15.06
N THR A 143 -20.80 22.02 15.60
CA THR A 143 -20.16 20.90 16.30
C THR A 143 -20.94 20.51 17.56
N THR A 144 -20.58 19.37 18.15
CA THR A 144 -21.15 18.90 19.43
C THR A 144 -20.97 19.89 20.58
N ASP A 145 -19.94 20.74 20.55
CA ASP A 145 -19.71 21.84 21.52
C ASP A 145 -20.32 23.19 21.10
N GLY A 146 -21.13 23.23 20.04
CA GLY A 146 -21.88 24.41 19.61
C GLY A 146 -21.04 25.45 18.82
N ARG A 147 -19.90 25.05 18.27
CA ARG A 147 -19.04 25.90 17.41
C ARG A 147 -19.31 25.61 15.94
N LEU A 148 -19.07 26.57 15.05
CA LEU A 148 -19.13 26.29 13.62
C LEU A 148 -18.04 25.29 13.23
N ILE A 149 -18.39 24.29 12.41
CA ILE A 149 -17.40 23.40 11.80
C ILE A 149 -16.50 24.24 10.88
N GLY A 150 -15.22 24.36 11.23
CA GLY A 150 -14.25 25.16 10.48
C GLY A 150 -13.86 24.51 9.16
N LEU A 151 -13.65 25.33 8.13
CA LEU A 151 -13.13 24.87 6.83
C LEU A 151 -11.82 24.13 6.96
N GLU A 152 -10.95 24.64 7.84
CA GLU A 152 -9.65 24.06 8.08
C GLU A 152 -9.76 22.61 8.57
N ASP A 153 -10.64 22.37 9.54
CA ASP A 153 -10.88 21.04 10.09
C ASP A 153 -11.42 20.07 9.02
N MET A 154 -12.37 20.53 8.19
CA MET A 154 -12.96 19.70 7.13
C MET A 154 -11.94 19.26 6.08
N GLY A 155 -11.09 20.16 5.60
CA GLY A 155 -10.09 19.75 4.60
C GLY A 155 -8.84 19.10 5.19
N GLN A 156 -8.49 19.34 6.46
CA GLN A 156 -7.52 18.48 7.16
C GLN A 156 -8.04 17.04 7.23
N PHE A 157 -9.32 16.84 7.58
CA PHE A 157 -9.96 15.53 7.53
C PHE A 157 -9.88 14.91 6.14
N VAL A 158 -10.35 15.62 5.11
CA VAL A 158 -10.39 15.09 3.73
C VAL A 158 -9.00 14.74 3.24
N GLY A 159 -7.99 15.59 3.52
CA GLY A 159 -6.61 15.34 3.15
C GLY A 159 -6.04 14.08 3.83
N LEU A 160 -6.29 13.90 5.14
CA LEU A 160 -5.84 12.73 5.88
C LEU A 160 -6.53 11.45 5.42
N ASP A 161 -7.84 11.49 5.17
CA ASP A 161 -8.61 10.34 4.70
C ASP A 161 -8.15 9.88 3.30
N GLN A 162 -7.91 10.82 2.39
CA GLN A 162 -7.38 10.52 1.06
C GLN A 162 -5.95 9.97 1.11
N LEU A 163 -5.07 10.59 1.90
CA LEU A 163 -3.71 10.08 2.09
C LEU A 163 -3.73 8.68 2.71
N SER A 164 -4.62 8.43 3.69
CA SER A 164 -4.82 7.11 4.27
C SER A 164 -5.15 6.07 3.18
N THR A 165 -6.10 6.37 2.30
CA THR A 165 -6.46 5.50 1.16
C THR A 165 -5.27 5.30 0.21
N LEU A 166 -4.55 6.36 -0.16
CA LEU A 166 -3.38 6.27 -1.04
C LEU A 166 -2.26 5.41 -0.43
N TYR A 167 -1.95 5.59 0.85
CA TYR A 167 -0.94 4.77 1.53
C TYR A 167 -1.41 3.32 1.71
N ASN A 168 -2.71 3.07 1.88
CA ASN A 168 -3.26 1.72 1.86
C ASN A 168 -3.07 1.06 0.49
N SER A 169 -3.40 1.76 -0.61
CA SER A 169 -3.16 1.32 -1.98
C SER A 169 -1.68 1.06 -2.26
N ALA A 170 -0.79 1.89 -1.69
CA ALA A 170 0.65 1.69 -1.73
C ALA A 170 1.18 0.60 -0.76
N LYS A 171 0.29 -0.19 -0.12
CA LYS A 171 0.60 -1.25 0.86
C LYS A 171 1.38 -0.78 2.09
N ASN A 172 1.42 0.54 2.35
CA ASN A 172 2.00 1.12 3.56
C ASN A 172 0.94 1.20 4.67
N HIS A 173 0.57 0.02 5.16
CA HIS A 173 -0.50 -0.17 6.17
C HIS A 173 -0.27 0.63 7.47
N ARG A 174 0.98 0.86 7.86
CA ARG A 174 1.29 1.61 9.08
C ARG A 174 0.95 3.09 8.94
N GLN A 175 1.37 3.71 7.84
CA GLN A 175 1.04 5.11 7.58
C GLN A 175 -0.45 5.29 7.31
N ALA A 176 -1.07 4.35 6.58
CA ALA A 176 -2.52 4.35 6.41
C ALA A 176 -3.27 4.32 7.75
N LEU A 177 -2.87 3.44 8.68
CA LEU A 177 -3.45 3.37 10.02
C LEU A 177 -3.31 4.70 10.79
N GLU A 178 -2.11 5.28 10.82
CA GLU A 178 -1.84 6.54 11.52
C GLU A 178 -2.70 7.70 10.97
N LEU A 179 -2.80 7.80 9.65
CA LEU A 179 -3.58 8.84 8.98
C LEU A 179 -5.09 8.64 9.21
N ALA A 180 -5.59 7.40 9.14
CA ALA A 180 -6.98 7.08 9.43
C ALA A 180 -7.36 7.41 10.88
N GLN A 181 -6.48 7.14 11.85
CA GLN A 181 -6.69 7.49 13.26
C GLN A 181 -6.79 9.00 13.44
N ARG A 182 -5.90 9.78 12.82
CA ARG A 182 -5.94 11.25 12.88
C ARG A 182 -7.18 11.83 12.19
N ALA A 183 -7.61 11.25 11.07
CA ALA A 183 -8.86 11.63 10.42
C ALA A 183 -10.07 11.35 11.33
N LEU A 184 -10.10 10.18 11.98
CA LEU A 184 -11.14 9.82 12.95
C LEU A 184 -11.16 10.78 14.15
N GLU A 185 -10.01 11.15 14.72
CA GLU A 185 -9.93 12.11 15.83
C GLU A 185 -10.55 13.47 15.47
N ILE A 186 -10.29 13.97 14.26
CA ILE A 186 -10.92 15.21 13.77
C ILE A 186 -12.43 15.02 13.64
N HIS A 187 -12.86 13.92 13.03
CA HIS A 187 -14.28 13.63 12.84
C HIS A 187 -15.04 13.53 14.16
N GLU A 188 -14.53 12.74 15.11
CA GLU A 188 -15.14 12.53 16.43
C GLU A 188 -15.23 13.84 17.22
N ARG A 189 -14.21 14.71 17.13
CA ARG A 189 -14.24 16.04 17.74
C ARG A 189 -15.35 16.91 17.15
N LEU A 190 -15.58 16.83 15.84
CA LEU A 190 -16.55 17.68 15.15
C LEU A 190 -17.99 17.17 15.30
N LYS A 191 -18.20 15.87 15.09
CA LYS A 191 -19.52 15.24 14.95
C LYS A 191 -19.91 14.33 16.11
N GLY A 192 -18.95 13.94 16.95
CA GLY A 192 -19.16 13.04 18.07
C GLY A 192 -18.73 11.60 17.76
N VAL A 193 -18.40 10.85 18.82
CA VAL A 193 -17.83 9.49 18.74
C VAL A 193 -18.77 8.41 18.20
N ASP A 194 -20.08 8.68 18.23
CA ASP A 194 -21.15 7.78 17.82
C ASP A 194 -21.82 8.23 16.51
N ASP A 195 -21.27 9.23 15.81
CA ASP A 195 -21.83 9.69 14.54
C ASP A 195 -21.64 8.61 13.46
N PRO A 196 -22.72 8.16 12.79
CA PRO A 196 -22.66 7.07 11.81
C PRO A 196 -21.67 7.28 10.66
N SER A 197 -21.39 8.54 10.26
CA SER A 197 -20.49 8.81 9.14
C SER A 197 -19.00 8.62 9.47
N SER A 198 -18.67 8.26 10.71
CA SER A 198 -17.34 7.78 11.11
C SER A 198 -17.13 6.28 10.87
N GLY A 199 -18.22 5.53 10.64
CA GLY A 199 -18.20 4.06 10.63
C GLY A 199 -17.19 3.46 9.65
N TYR A 200 -17.08 4.01 8.44
CA TYR A 200 -16.12 3.54 7.44
C TYR A 200 -14.65 3.73 7.87
N LEU A 201 -14.33 4.82 8.57
CA LEU A 201 -12.98 5.06 9.10
C LEU A 201 -12.64 4.07 10.20
N VAL A 202 -13.60 3.80 11.10
CA VAL A 202 -13.43 2.79 12.15
C VAL A 202 -13.24 1.40 11.53
N ALA A 203 -14.01 1.07 10.48
CA ALA A 203 -13.87 -0.19 9.75
C ALA A 203 -12.50 -0.31 9.04
N ARG A 204 -12.02 0.79 8.44
CA ARG A 204 -10.69 0.84 7.80
C ARG A 204 -9.56 0.68 8.82
N ILE A 205 -9.66 1.34 9.97
CA ILE A 205 -8.73 1.15 11.10
C ILE A 205 -8.73 -0.32 11.53
N ALA A 206 -9.91 -0.95 11.67
CA ALA A 206 -10.02 -2.37 11.99
C ALA A 206 -9.30 -3.24 10.94
N ARG A 207 -9.46 -2.92 9.66
CA ARG A 207 -8.77 -3.63 8.56
C ARG A 207 -7.25 -3.49 8.64
N GLU A 208 -6.72 -2.31 8.88
CA GLU A 208 -5.27 -2.10 9.02
C GLU A 208 -4.71 -2.80 10.27
N LEU A 209 -5.45 -2.74 11.39
CA LEU A 209 -5.10 -3.49 12.59
C LEU A 209 -5.12 -4.99 12.35
N SER A 210 -6.04 -5.54 11.55
CA SER A 210 -6.06 -6.96 11.22
C SER A 210 -4.74 -7.45 10.60
N ARG A 211 -4.09 -6.61 9.79
CA ARG A 211 -2.80 -6.94 9.16
C ARG A 211 -1.62 -6.75 10.11
N LEU A 212 -1.66 -5.71 10.95
CA LEU A 212 -0.52 -5.25 11.74
C LEU A 212 -0.49 -5.82 13.17
N GLN A 213 -1.66 -5.93 13.79
CA GLN A 213 -1.88 -6.29 15.19
C GLN A 213 -3.23 -7.02 15.32
N PRO A 214 -3.33 -8.30 14.91
CA PRO A 214 -4.63 -9.00 14.78
C PRO A 214 -5.50 -8.95 16.05
N GLY A 215 -4.89 -9.02 17.23
CA GLY A 215 -5.60 -8.94 18.52
C GLY A 215 -6.29 -7.59 18.81
N ALA A 216 -5.97 -6.53 18.06
CA ALA A 216 -6.56 -5.20 18.21
C ALA A 216 -7.67 -4.89 17.18
N ALA A 217 -7.88 -5.75 16.18
CA ALA A 217 -8.82 -5.50 15.09
C ALA A 217 -10.29 -5.71 15.49
N GLU A 218 -10.58 -6.79 16.21
CA GLU A 218 -11.94 -7.20 16.55
C GLU A 218 -12.73 -6.14 17.34
N PRO A 219 -12.17 -5.47 18.37
CA PRO A 219 -12.87 -4.37 19.04
C PRO A 219 -13.25 -3.21 18.10
N MET A 220 -12.42 -2.92 17.10
CA MET A 220 -12.72 -1.88 16.11
C MET A 220 -13.81 -2.30 15.14
N PHE A 221 -13.85 -3.57 14.72
CA PHE A 221 -14.99 -4.09 13.94
C PHE A 221 -16.30 -4.03 14.72
N GLN A 222 -16.29 -4.40 16.01
CA GLN A 222 -17.46 -4.32 16.89
C GLN A 222 -17.95 -2.88 17.05
N ARG A 223 -17.04 -1.91 17.10
CA ARG A 223 -17.38 -0.49 17.12
C ARG A 223 -17.92 0.00 15.77
N ALA A 224 -17.33 -0.44 14.66
CA ALA A 224 -17.70 0.02 13.33
C ALA A 224 -19.10 -0.45 12.92
N GLU A 225 -19.46 -1.71 13.21
CA GLU A 225 -20.71 -2.32 12.73
C GLU A 225 -21.98 -1.49 12.99
N PRO A 226 -22.29 -1.04 14.22
CA PRO A 226 -23.49 -0.24 14.46
C PRO A 226 -23.45 1.12 13.73
N LEU A 227 -22.26 1.70 13.55
CA LEU A 227 -22.09 2.98 12.86
C LEU A 227 -22.34 2.84 11.36
N VAL A 228 -21.73 1.85 10.70
CA VAL A 228 -21.93 1.63 9.26
C VAL A 228 -23.36 1.20 8.93
N ARG A 229 -24.03 0.46 9.81
CA ARG A 229 -25.45 0.08 9.65
C ARG A 229 -26.40 1.27 9.77
N ALA A 230 -26.01 2.28 10.55
CA ALA A 230 -26.78 3.52 10.73
C ALA A 230 -26.38 4.62 9.72
N SER A 231 -25.35 4.38 8.89
CA SER A 231 -24.87 5.36 7.92
C SER A 231 -25.89 5.56 6.80
N SER A 232 -26.02 6.81 6.34
CA SER A 232 -26.80 7.16 5.16
C SER A 232 -26.04 6.89 3.86
N ASP A 233 -24.73 6.62 3.91
CA ASP A 233 -23.95 6.25 2.75
C ASP A 233 -24.07 4.75 2.50
N GLU A 234 -24.76 4.38 1.41
CA GLU A 234 -25.00 2.98 1.04
C GLU A 234 -23.71 2.19 0.74
N SER A 235 -22.56 2.86 0.55
CA SER A 235 -21.26 2.21 0.33
C SER A 235 -20.56 1.73 1.61
N ASP A 236 -20.92 2.26 2.78
CA ASP A 236 -20.25 1.94 4.05
C ASP A 236 -20.47 0.48 4.48
N TRP A 237 -21.68 -0.05 4.25
CA TRP A 237 -22.02 -1.41 4.65
C TRP A 237 -21.33 -2.49 3.80
N PRO A 238 -21.34 -2.43 2.45
CA PRO A 238 -20.52 -3.33 1.62
C PRO A 238 -19.02 -3.27 1.95
N GLU A 239 -18.46 -2.07 2.13
CA GLU A 239 -17.03 -1.90 2.44
C GLU A 239 -16.67 -2.60 3.77
N PHE A 240 -17.49 -2.41 4.81
CA PHE A 240 -17.34 -3.10 6.08
C PHE A 240 -17.39 -4.64 5.93
N LEU A 241 -18.33 -5.16 5.14
CA LEU A 241 -18.48 -6.60 4.93
C LEU A 241 -17.25 -7.21 4.25
N VAL A 242 -16.66 -6.52 3.26
CA VAL A 242 -15.39 -6.97 2.65
C VAL A 242 -14.25 -6.98 3.66
N TYR A 243 -14.14 -5.94 4.50
CA TYR A 243 -13.10 -5.89 5.53
C TYR A 243 -13.25 -7.02 6.56
N ARG A 244 -14.49 -7.37 6.93
CA ARG A 244 -14.78 -8.58 7.71
C ARG A 244 -14.38 -9.84 6.97
N ALA A 245 -14.73 -9.99 5.70
CA ALA A 245 -14.39 -11.16 4.91
C ALA A 245 -12.87 -11.41 4.84
N TRP A 246 -12.08 -10.35 4.59
CA TRP A 246 -10.62 -10.43 4.61
C TRP A 246 -10.07 -10.77 6.00
N HIS A 247 -10.63 -10.19 7.06
CA HIS A 247 -10.23 -10.54 8.43
C HIS A 247 -10.44 -12.05 8.69
N GLU A 248 -11.58 -12.61 8.31
CA GLU A 248 -11.86 -14.03 8.48
C GLU A 248 -10.91 -14.91 7.64
N LEU A 249 -10.56 -14.51 6.41
CA LEU A 249 -9.54 -15.19 5.60
C LEU A 249 -8.17 -15.19 6.28
N ASP A 250 -7.74 -14.04 6.81
CA ASP A 250 -6.47 -13.89 7.52
C ASP A 250 -6.40 -14.83 8.75
N HIS A 251 -7.55 -15.22 9.32
CA HIS A 251 -7.68 -16.14 10.46
C HIS A 251 -8.08 -17.58 10.06
N GLY A 252 -8.14 -17.87 8.76
CA GLY A 252 -8.41 -19.22 8.23
C GLY A 252 -9.89 -19.64 8.19
N ASP A 253 -10.83 -18.75 8.56
CA ASP A 253 -12.26 -19.04 8.52
C ASP A 253 -12.86 -18.73 7.15
N ARG A 254 -12.63 -19.65 6.22
CA ARG A 254 -13.05 -19.53 4.82
C ARG A 254 -14.57 -19.46 4.65
N ALA A 255 -15.33 -20.13 5.52
CA ALA A 255 -16.79 -20.17 5.43
C ALA A 255 -17.43 -18.84 5.83
N ARG A 256 -16.96 -18.22 6.92
CA ARG A 256 -17.43 -16.87 7.30
C ARG A 256 -16.98 -15.82 6.29
N ALA A 257 -15.75 -15.95 5.76
CA ALA A 257 -15.27 -15.05 4.70
C ALA A 257 -16.20 -15.07 3.47
N GLU A 258 -16.58 -16.26 3.01
CA GLU A 258 -17.52 -16.43 1.90
C GLU A 258 -18.87 -15.79 2.19
N GLN A 259 -19.41 -16.02 3.40
CA GLN A 259 -20.69 -15.46 3.80
C GLN A 259 -20.68 -13.92 3.79
N TYR A 260 -19.62 -13.29 4.27
CA TYR A 260 -19.48 -11.83 4.24
C TYR A 260 -19.28 -11.30 2.82
N ALA A 261 -18.49 -11.97 1.98
CA ALA A 261 -18.31 -11.58 0.58
C ALA A 261 -19.61 -11.67 -0.23
N GLN A 262 -20.41 -12.74 -0.02
CA GLN A 262 -21.72 -12.86 -0.67
C GLN A 262 -22.68 -11.76 -0.23
N GLN A 263 -22.72 -11.44 1.07
CA GLN A 263 -23.53 -10.32 1.56
C GLN A 263 -23.07 -8.98 0.96
N SER A 264 -21.76 -8.75 0.86
CA SER A 264 -21.24 -7.54 0.25
C SER A 264 -21.61 -7.45 -1.21
N TRP A 265 -21.50 -8.55 -1.96
CA TRP A 265 -21.92 -8.64 -3.36
C TRP A 265 -23.39 -8.25 -3.53
N ASP A 266 -24.28 -8.90 -2.77
CA ASP A 266 -25.72 -8.68 -2.88
C ASP A 266 -26.11 -7.23 -2.58
N VAL A 267 -25.50 -6.62 -1.55
CA VAL A 267 -25.76 -5.22 -1.19
C VAL A 267 -25.13 -4.27 -2.21
N SER A 268 -23.91 -4.52 -2.69
CA SER A 268 -23.28 -3.71 -3.73
C SER A 268 -24.11 -3.69 -5.02
N GLN A 269 -24.61 -4.85 -5.47
CA GLN A 269 -25.49 -4.94 -6.64
C GLN A 269 -26.81 -4.20 -6.42
N ALA A 270 -27.41 -4.31 -5.22
CA ALA A 270 -28.63 -3.60 -4.90
C ALA A 270 -28.43 -2.08 -4.86
N ALA A 271 -27.32 -1.60 -4.30
CA ALA A 271 -26.96 -0.18 -4.28
C ALA A 271 -26.70 0.34 -5.71
N ALA A 272 -25.95 -0.42 -6.52
CA ALA A 272 -25.70 -0.07 -7.92
C ALA A 272 -27.00 0.03 -8.73
N ALA A 273 -27.93 -0.91 -8.56
CA ALA A 273 -29.22 -0.91 -9.25
C ALA A 273 -30.14 0.27 -8.86
N ARG A 274 -30.09 0.73 -7.59
CA ARG A 274 -30.90 1.86 -7.11
C ARG A 274 -30.39 3.21 -7.57
N SER A 275 -29.13 3.32 -7.95
CA SER A 275 -28.50 4.59 -8.28
C SER A 275 -29.20 5.36 -9.42
N GLN A 276 -30.00 4.68 -10.28
CA GLN A 276 -30.96 5.18 -11.31
C GLN A 276 -30.61 6.40 -12.20
N GLN A 277 -29.46 7.08 -12.02
CA GLN A 277 -29.03 8.27 -12.76
C GLN A 277 -27.54 8.23 -13.14
N GLY A 278 -26.88 7.06 -13.06
CA GLY A 278 -25.51 6.88 -13.55
C GLY A 278 -24.42 7.55 -12.71
N ALA A 279 -24.69 7.89 -11.43
CA ALA A 279 -23.70 8.42 -10.50
C ALA A 279 -23.47 7.39 -9.39
N LEU A 280 -22.47 6.52 -9.58
CA LEU A 280 -22.11 5.48 -8.62
C LEU A 280 -21.00 5.97 -7.69
N ASN A 281 -21.16 5.71 -6.39
CA ASN A 281 -20.10 5.94 -5.41
C ASN A 281 -18.95 4.94 -5.70
N PRO A 282 -17.72 5.40 -6.00
CA PRO A 282 -16.60 4.51 -6.35
C PRO A 282 -16.29 3.48 -5.26
N ARG A 283 -16.65 3.73 -4.00
CA ARG A 283 -16.47 2.77 -2.90
C ARG A 283 -17.31 1.49 -3.06
N ILE A 284 -18.41 1.54 -3.82
CA ILE A 284 -19.16 0.34 -4.20
C ILE A 284 -18.31 -0.55 -5.12
N ALA A 285 -17.65 0.05 -6.12
CA ALA A 285 -16.73 -0.68 -7.01
C ALA A 285 -15.51 -1.21 -6.26
N HIS A 286 -14.92 -0.42 -5.33
CA HIS A 286 -13.83 -0.91 -4.46
C HIS A 286 -14.27 -2.14 -3.65
N SER A 287 -15.50 -2.14 -3.14
CA SER A 287 -16.06 -3.28 -2.41
C SER A 287 -16.21 -4.50 -3.32
N LEU A 288 -16.65 -4.33 -4.57
CA LEU A 288 -16.73 -5.41 -5.56
C LEU A 288 -15.35 -5.99 -5.92
N VAL A 289 -14.33 -5.14 -6.08
CA VAL A 289 -12.93 -5.61 -6.23
C VAL A 289 -12.52 -6.45 -5.02
N GLY A 290 -12.85 -6.00 -3.80
CA GLY A 290 -12.53 -6.75 -2.60
C GLY A 290 -13.30 -8.06 -2.43
N VAL A 291 -14.57 -8.13 -2.88
CA VAL A 291 -15.34 -9.37 -3.02
C VAL A 291 -14.63 -10.33 -3.98
N GLY A 292 -14.17 -9.83 -5.14
CA GLY A 292 -13.38 -10.60 -6.09
C GLY A 292 -12.13 -11.19 -5.44
N ASP A 293 -11.39 -10.39 -4.66
CA ASP A 293 -10.18 -10.83 -3.95
C ASP A 293 -10.49 -11.97 -2.97
N VAL A 294 -11.61 -11.89 -2.24
CA VAL A 294 -12.06 -13.00 -1.37
C VAL A 294 -12.36 -14.25 -2.19
N TYR A 295 -13.09 -14.13 -3.30
CA TYR A 295 -13.42 -15.26 -4.14
C TYR A 295 -12.20 -15.91 -4.82
N VAL A 296 -11.17 -15.14 -5.18
CA VAL A 296 -9.88 -15.68 -5.66
C VAL A 296 -9.21 -16.55 -4.58
N GLU A 297 -9.16 -16.08 -3.33
CA GLU A 297 -8.60 -16.84 -2.20
C GLU A 297 -9.45 -18.08 -1.86
N LEU A 298 -10.76 -18.00 -2.13
CA LEU A 298 -11.70 -19.13 -2.01
C LEU A 298 -11.65 -20.09 -3.20
N ASN A 299 -10.90 -19.78 -4.26
CA ASN A 299 -10.84 -20.51 -5.53
C ASN A 299 -12.20 -20.56 -6.28
N ARG A 300 -13.06 -19.55 -6.05
CA ARG A 300 -14.32 -19.32 -6.76
C ARG A 300 -14.10 -18.35 -7.92
N LEU A 301 -13.40 -18.82 -8.96
CA LEU A 301 -12.87 -17.95 -10.02
C LEU A 301 -13.97 -17.29 -10.88
N ASP A 302 -15.11 -17.96 -11.10
CA ASP A 302 -16.25 -17.43 -11.87
C ASP A 302 -16.95 -16.27 -11.17
N ASP A 303 -17.11 -16.39 -9.85
CA ASP A 303 -17.66 -15.31 -9.04
C ASP A 303 -16.67 -14.14 -8.91
N ALA A 304 -15.37 -14.44 -8.82
CA ALA A 304 -14.33 -13.42 -8.81
C ALA A 304 -14.30 -12.59 -10.10
N GLU A 305 -14.31 -13.25 -11.26
CA GLU A 305 -14.39 -12.58 -12.57
C GLU A 305 -15.62 -11.67 -12.65
N SER A 306 -16.80 -12.19 -12.27
CA SER A 306 -18.03 -11.43 -12.25
C SER A 306 -17.90 -10.18 -11.38
N ALA A 307 -17.28 -10.32 -10.20
CA ALA A 307 -17.04 -9.20 -9.29
C ALA A 307 -16.14 -8.11 -9.87
N TYR A 308 -15.03 -8.49 -10.52
CA TYR A 308 -14.13 -7.53 -11.14
C TYR A 308 -14.73 -6.85 -12.38
N LEU A 309 -15.50 -7.58 -13.20
CA LEU A 309 -16.15 -7.02 -14.38
C LEU A 309 -17.24 -6.01 -14.01
N GLU A 310 -18.07 -6.30 -13.00
CA GLU A 310 -19.04 -5.33 -12.50
C GLU A 310 -18.34 -4.10 -11.92
N ALA A 311 -17.25 -4.27 -11.16
CA ALA A 311 -16.46 -3.14 -10.67
C ALA A 311 -15.94 -2.25 -11.81
N LEU A 312 -15.43 -2.84 -12.90
CA LEU A 312 -14.98 -2.13 -14.09
C LEU A 312 -16.12 -1.38 -14.79
N GLU A 313 -17.30 -1.98 -14.91
CA GLU A 313 -18.48 -1.30 -15.47
C GLU A 313 -18.86 -0.07 -14.62
N ILE A 314 -18.80 -0.18 -13.30
CA ILE A 314 -19.01 0.96 -12.41
C ILE A 314 -17.93 2.02 -12.63
N PHE A 315 -16.65 1.66 -12.68
CA PHE A 315 -15.57 2.63 -12.92
C PHE A 315 -15.71 3.36 -14.26
N ASP A 316 -16.19 2.68 -15.32
CA ASP A 316 -16.45 3.27 -16.63
C ASP A 316 -17.56 4.34 -16.60
N THR A 317 -18.52 4.23 -15.67
CA THR A 317 -19.59 5.23 -15.51
C THR A 317 -19.12 6.49 -14.77
N ILE A 318 -18.05 6.41 -13.98
CA ILE A 318 -17.55 7.50 -13.14
C ILE A 318 -16.62 8.40 -13.95
N ARG A 319 -17.10 9.59 -14.34
CA ARG A 319 -16.24 10.62 -14.98
C ARG A 319 -15.14 11.07 -14.00
N GLY A 320 -13.87 10.69 -14.27
CA GLY A 320 -12.72 11.42 -13.71
C GLY A 320 -11.68 10.66 -12.88
N GLY A 321 -11.74 9.33 -12.74
CA GLY A 321 -10.51 8.57 -12.48
C GLY A 321 -10.32 7.93 -11.11
N ASP A 322 -10.85 6.73 -10.96
CA ASP A 322 -10.25 5.68 -10.13
C ASP A 322 -9.34 4.78 -10.97
N TYR A 323 -8.51 5.39 -11.83
CA TYR A 323 -7.65 4.67 -12.79
C TYR A 323 -6.67 3.70 -12.09
N TYR A 324 -6.30 3.95 -10.83
CA TYR A 324 -5.55 2.98 -10.03
C TYR A 324 -6.33 1.67 -9.87
N TRP A 325 -7.59 1.74 -9.43
CA TRP A 325 -8.43 0.58 -9.20
C TRP A 325 -8.85 -0.12 -10.49
N VAL A 326 -8.96 0.62 -11.60
CA VAL A 326 -9.10 0.02 -12.94
C VAL A 326 -7.87 -0.85 -13.26
N GLY A 327 -6.66 -0.31 -13.05
CA GLY A 327 -5.42 -1.06 -13.25
C GLY A 327 -5.29 -2.28 -12.34
N GLU A 328 -5.66 -2.16 -11.06
CA GLU A 328 -5.72 -3.29 -10.14
C GLU A 328 -6.73 -4.34 -10.59
N SER A 329 -7.93 -3.94 -11.04
CA SER A 329 -8.97 -4.87 -11.51
C SER A 329 -8.50 -5.67 -12.72
N HIS A 330 -7.78 -5.05 -13.65
CA HIS A 330 -7.14 -5.76 -14.77
C HIS A 330 -6.05 -6.75 -14.30
N ASP A 331 -5.18 -6.38 -13.36
CA ASP A 331 -4.21 -7.32 -12.79
C ASP A 331 -4.90 -8.52 -12.10
N ARG A 332 -6.03 -8.27 -11.42
CA ARG A 332 -6.82 -9.31 -10.78
C ARG A 332 -7.50 -10.24 -11.78
N LEU A 333 -8.09 -9.70 -12.86
CA LEU A 333 -8.63 -10.51 -13.96
C LEU A 333 -7.53 -11.32 -14.65
N ALA A 334 -6.33 -10.75 -14.82
CA ALA A 334 -5.19 -11.47 -15.36
C ALA A 334 -4.83 -12.70 -14.51
N GLU A 335 -4.84 -12.56 -13.18
CA GLU A 335 -4.64 -13.66 -12.23
C GLU A 335 -5.76 -14.72 -12.31
N VAL A 336 -7.02 -14.30 -12.42
CA VAL A 336 -8.17 -15.22 -12.59
C VAL A 336 -8.00 -16.05 -13.86
N TYR A 337 -7.74 -15.40 -15.01
CA TYR A 337 -7.53 -16.09 -16.28
C TYR A 337 -6.27 -16.96 -16.26
N ARG A 338 -5.20 -16.54 -15.58
CA ARG A 338 -3.99 -17.34 -15.38
C ARG A 338 -4.31 -18.65 -14.67
N ARG A 339 -5.05 -18.60 -13.55
CA ARG A 339 -5.44 -19.81 -12.79
C ARG A 339 -6.33 -20.76 -13.59
N ARG A 340 -7.12 -20.25 -14.54
CA ARG A 340 -7.88 -21.05 -15.51
C ARG A 340 -7.05 -21.54 -16.71
N GLN A 341 -5.77 -21.19 -16.78
CA GLN A 341 -4.89 -21.44 -17.94
C GLN A 341 -5.36 -20.76 -19.24
N ALA A 342 -6.21 -19.74 -19.14
CA ALA A 342 -6.67 -18.90 -20.25
C ALA A 342 -5.62 -17.83 -20.59
N PHE A 343 -4.41 -18.27 -20.95
CA PHE A 343 -3.23 -17.39 -21.05
C PHE A 343 -3.34 -16.27 -22.09
N ALA A 344 -4.20 -16.39 -23.10
CA ALA A 344 -4.42 -15.31 -24.06
C ALA A 344 -5.17 -14.14 -23.41
N GLN A 345 -6.27 -14.43 -22.71
CA GLN A 345 -7.03 -13.43 -21.95
C GLN A 345 -6.20 -12.85 -20.81
N ALA A 346 -5.48 -13.70 -20.08
CA ALA A 346 -4.60 -13.26 -18.99
C ALA A 346 -3.55 -12.24 -19.47
N ARG A 347 -2.96 -12.43 -20.66
CA ARG A 347 -2.02 -11.47 -21.26
C ARG A 347 -2.69 -10.15 -21.62
N THR A 348 -3.89 -10.19 -22.18
CA THR A 348 -4.64 -8.98 -22.54
C THR A 348 -4.90 -8.13 -21.29
N GLU A 349 -5.40 -8.75 -20.22
CA GLU A 349 -5.68 -8.04 -18.97
C GLU A 349 -4.39 -7.51 -18.31
N ALA A 350 -3.34 -8.32 -18.22
CA ALA A 350 -2.06 -7.88 -17.66
C ALA A 350 -1.45 -6.73 -18.47
N GLN A 351 -1.59 -6.73 -19.81
CA GLN A 351 -1.11 -5.63 -20.65
C GLN A 351 -1.93 -4.36 -20.41
N ALA A 352 -3.24 -4.45 -20.25
CA ALA A 352 -4.08 -3.30 -19.92
C ALA A 352 -3.67 -2.67 -18.57
N ALA A 353 -3.38 -3.50 -17.56
CA ALA A 353 -2.85 -3.03 -16.27
C ALA A 353 -1.49 -2.34 -16.43
N ILE A 354 -0.56 -2.94 -17.19
CA ILE A 354 0.78 -2.38 -17.46
C ILE A 354 0.67 -1.01 -18.15
N ASP A 355 -0.15 -0.91 -19.21
CA ASP A 355 -0.28 0.31 -20.00
C ASP A 355 -0.83 1.45 -19.14
N LEU A 356 -1.83 1.15 -18.29
CA LEU A 356 -2.42 2.14 -17.40
C LEU A 356 -1.48 2.53 -16.26
N LYS A 357 -0.87 1.56 -15.56
CA LYS A 357 0.04 1.84 -14.44
C LYS A 357 1.33 2.53 -14.87
N ARG A 358 1.81 2.27 -16.09
CA ARG A 358 2.95 3.01 -16.67
C ARG A 358 2.62 4.49 -16.85
N VAL A 359 1.41 4.82 -17.27
CA VAL A 359 0.95 6.21 -17.40
C VAL A 359 0.74 6.84 -16.02
N LEU A 360 0.10 6.12 -15.09
CA LEU A 360 -0.22 6.63 -13.75
C LEU A 360 1.00 6.81 -12.84
N PHE A 361 1.93 5.86 -12.83
CA PHE A 361 2.97 5.76 -11.82
C PHE A 361 4.39 5.82 -12.40
N GLY A 362 4.54 5.87 -13.72
CA GLY A 362 5.85 5.81 -14.37
C GLY A 362 6.59 4.49 -14.10
N GLU A 363 7.91 4.55 -14.07
CA GLU A 363 8.78 3.41 -13.70
C GLU A 363 8.87 3.26 -12.17
N GLY A 364 7.76 2.83 -11.56
CA GLY A 364 7.66 2.60 -10.12
C GLY A 364 7.22 1.18 -9.75
N GLN A 365 7.09 0.92 -8.45
CA GLN A 365 6.70 -0.40 -7.91
C GLN A 365 5.41 -0.96 -8.53
N ALA A 366 4.38 -0.12 -8.71
CA ALA A 366 3.10 -0.57 -9.27
C ALA A 366 3.25 -1.19 -10.68
N LEU A 367 4.08 -0.60 -11.53
CA LEU A 367 4.38 -1.13 -12.87
C LEU A 367 5.19 -2.43 -12.78
N ALA A 368 6.18 -2.49 -11.89
CA ALA A 368 6.99 -3.69 -11.70
C ALA A 368 6.16 -4.89 -11.23
N GLU A 369 5.14 -4.67 -10.38
CA GLU A 369 4.21 -5.71 -9.94
C GLU A 369 3.38 -6.27 -11.12
N SER A 370 2.85 -5.43 -12.00
CA SER A 370 2.09 -5.91 -13.18
C SER A 370 3.00 -6.61 -14.20
N LEU A 371 4.24 -6.16 -14.37
CA LEU A 371 5.25 -6.87 -15.17
C LEU A 371 5.56 -8.25 -14.60
N ALA A 372 5.67 -8.37 -13.27
CA ALA A 372 5.86 -9.65 -12.58
C ALA A 372 4.65 -10.60 -12.76
N THR A 373 3.42 -10.08 -12.74
CA THR A 373 2.20 -10.83 -13.06
C THR A 373 2.26 -11.37 -14.48
N LEU A 374 2.56 -10.52 -15.47
CA LEU A 374 2.72 -10.96 -16.87
C LEU A 374 3.87 -11.96 -17.02
N ALA A 375 4.99 -11.77 -16.32
CA ALA A 375 6.09 -12.72 -16.35
C ALA A 375 5.69 -14.11 -15.84
N THR A 376 4.87 -14.15 -14.78
CA THR A 376 4.32 -15.39 -14.23
C THR A 376 3.38 -16.07 -15.23
N ILE A 377 2.52 -15.29 -15.90
CA ILE A 377 1.64 -15.76 -16.98
C ILE A 377 2.46 -16.36 -18.14
N GLU A 378 3.52 -15.67 -18.58
CA GLU A 378 4.36 -16.15 -19.67
C GLU A 378 5.13 -17.42 -19.31
N ARG A 379 5.63 -17.53 -18.06
CA ARG A 379 6.28 -18.75 -17.58
C ARG A 379 5.33 -19.94 -17.66
N GLU A 380 4.12 -19.81 -17.12
CA GLU A 380 3.12 -20.89 -17.09
C GLU A 380 2.55 -21.22 -18.48
N ALA A 381 2.55 -20.25 -19.38
CA ALA A 381 2.20 -20.44 -20.79
C ALA A 381 3.33 -21.05 -21.64
N GLY A 382 4.45 -21.47 -21.02
CA GLY A 382 5.57 -22.12 -21.71
C GLY A 382 6.50 -21.16 -22.45
N GLN A 383 6.56 -19.88 -22.03
CA GLN A 383 7.41 -18.83 -22.62
C GLN A 383 8.45 -18.30 -21.60
N PRO A 384 9.35 -19.16 -21.07
CA PRO A 384 10.21 -18.78 -19.94
C PRO A 384 11.25 -17.70 -20.30
N GLN A 385 11.67 -17.59 -21.56
CA GLN A 385 12.56 -16.52 -22.01
C GLN A 385 11.86 -15.17 -22.02
N ARG A 386 10.58 -15.11 -22.41
CA ARG A 386 9.78 -13.89 -22.35
C ARG A 386 9.52 -13.49 -20.89
N ALA A 387 9.20 -14.47 -20.04
CA ALA A 387 9.09 -14.27 -18.59
C ALA A 387 10.38 -13.69 -17.99
N LEU A 388 11.55 -14.19 -18.40
CA LEU A 388 12.84 -13.71 -17.91
C LEU A 388 13.08 -12.25 -18.27
N GLN A 389 12.73 -11.82 -19.50
CA GLN A 389 12.86 -10.41 -19.90
C GLN A 389 11.96 -9.49 -19.07
N LEU A 390 10.72 -9.92 -18.83
CA LEU A 390 9.77 -9.17 -18.00
C LEU A 390 10.23 -9.06 -16.54
N TRP A 391 10.75 -10.15 -15.97
CA TRP A 391 11.33 -10.12 -14.62
C TRP A 391 12.56 -9.23 -14.53
N ARG A 392 13.42 -9.21 -15.54
CA ARG A 392 14.57 -8.29 -15.61
C ARG A 392 14.12 -6.83 -15.73
N GLU A 393 13.03 -6.56 -16.46
CA GLU A 393 12.43 -5.23 -16.53
C GLU A 393 11.88 -4.80 -15.17
N ALA A 394 11.07 -5.66 -14.52
CA ALA A 394 10.56 -5.43 -13.18
C ALA A 394 11.69 -5.21 -12.17
N GLN A 395 12.74 -6.05 -12.20
CA GLN A 395 13.91 -5.90 -11.33
C GLN A 395 14.62 -4.57 -11.55
N ARG A 396 14.81 -4.14 -12.80
CA ARG A 396 15.47 -2.87 -13.09
C ARG A 396 14.73 -1.70 -12.45
N ILE A 397 13.40 -1.68 -12.59
CA ILE A 397 12.52 -0.66 -12.00
C ILE A 397 12.62 -0.69 -10.47
N LEU A 398 12.52 -1.88 -9.87
CA LEU A 398 12.58 -2.05 -8.41
C LEU A 398 13.95 -1.75 -7.83
N VAL A 399 15.02 -1.97 -8.60
CA VAL A 399 16.38 -1.61 -8.20
C VAL A 399 16.54 -0.10 -8.34
N SER A 400 16.11 0.56 -9.42
CA SER A 400 16.26 2.02 -9.54
C SER A 400 15.50 2.82 -8.49
N ASP A 401 14.40 2.28 -7.96
CA ASP A 401 13.61 2.90 -6.88
C ASP A 401 14.06 2.40 -5.49
N ARG A 402 14.80 3.24 -4.74
CA ARG A 402 15.27 2.88 -3.38
C ARG A 402 14.14 2.64 -2.39
N ALA A 403 13.04 3.38 -2.49
CA ALA A 403 11.91 3.24 -1.59
C ALA A 403 11.15 1.94 -1.84
N ALA A 404 10.98 1.56 -3.11
CA ALA A 404 10.47 0.24 -3.49
C ALA A 404 11.42 -0.87 -3.05
N ARG A 405 12.72 -0.73 -3.33
CA ARG A 405 13.76 -1.72 -2.96
C ARG A 405 13.78 -2.02 -1.47
N ALA A 406 13.66 -0.99 -0.63
CA ALA A 406 13.65 -1.14 0.83
C ALA A 406 12.42 -1.91 1.36
N GLN A 407 11.34 -1.96 0.58
CA GLN A 407 10.08 -2.62 0.94
C GLN A 407 9.94 -4.03 0.34
N LEU A 408 10.84 -4.42 -0.57
CA LEU A 408 10.81 -5.74 -1.20
C LEU A 408 10.89 -6.86 -0.17
N ARG A 409 9.93 -7.78 -0.26
CA ARG A 409 9.91 -9.02 0.50
C ARG A 409 10.36 -10.16 -0.40
N THR A 410 10.80 -11.23 0.24
CA THR A 410 11.14 -12.49 -0.46
C THR A 410 10.01 -13.00 -1.34
N THR A 411 8.76 -12.87 -0.90
CA THR A 411 7.57 -13.31 -1.64
C THR A 411 7.36 -12.53 -2.93
N ASP A 412 7.81 -11.27 -2.99
CA ASP A 412 7.63 -10.42 -4.17
C ASP A 412 8.62 -10.82 -5.29
N LEU A 413 9.69 -11.55 -4.94
CA LEU A 413 10.75 -12.02 -5.85
C LEU A 413 10.70 -13.54 -6.10
N GLU A 414 9.78 -14.26 -5.46
CA GLU A 414 9.70 -15.72 -5.50
C GLU A 414 9.47 -16.23 -6.93
N GLY A 415 8.55 -15.62 -7.69
CA GLY A 415 8.31 -16.01 -9.08
C GLY A 415 9.55 -15.88 -9.96
N TYR A 416 10.39 -14.90 -9.68
CA TYR A 416 11.66 -14.69 -10.39
C TYR A 416 12.69 -15.76 -10.02
N LEU A 417 12.86 -16.02 -8.72
CA LEU A 417 13.76 -17.06 -8.23
C LEU A 417 13.36 -18.43 -8.77
N MET A 418 12.06 -18.77 -8.76
CA MET A 418 11.57 -20.00 -9.37
C MET A 418 11.99 -20.12 -10.83
N LEU A 419 11.75 -19.08 -11.64
CA LEU A 419 12.10 -19.08 -13.06
C LEU A 419 13.61 -19.24 -13.30
N LEU A 420 14.44 -18.52 -12.53
CA LEU A 420 15.90 -18.61 -12.67
C LEU A 420 16.42 -20.02 -12.36
N PHE A 421 15.86 -20.67 -11.32
CA PHE A 421 16.21 -22.04 -10.97
C PHE A 421 15.69 -23.07 -11.99
N GLU A 422 14.48 -22.88 -12.54
CA GLU A 422 13.94 -23.71 -13.62
C GLU A 422 14.83 -23.64 -14.88
N LEU A 423 15.25 -22.44 -15.27
CA LEU A 423 16.16 -22.24 -16.39
C LEU A 423 17.57 -22.79 -16.09
N ALA A 424 18.10 -22.58 -14.89
CA ALA A 424 19.41 -23.09 -14.50
C ALA A 424 19.46 -24.62 -14.44
N ALA A 425 18.32 -25.29 -14.21
CA ALA A 425 18.24 -26.75 -14.18
C ALA A 425 18.39 -27.41 -15.56
N VAL A 426 18.12 -26.68 -16.65
CA VAL A 426 18.23 -27.19 -18.03
C VAL A 426 19.45 -26.68 -18.79
N GLU A 427 20.11 -25.63 -18.28
CA GLU A 427 21.34 -25.08 -18.82
C GLU A 427 22.60 -25.77 -18.25
N THR A 428 23.75 -25.58 -18.89
CA THR A 428 25.04 -26.12 -18.42
C THR A 428 26.17 -25.11 -18.56
N GLY A 429 27.25 -25.30 -17.78
CA GLY A 429 28.43 -24.45 -17.83
C GLY A 429 28.13 -22.99 -17.50
N ASN A 430 28.69 -22.05 -18.27
CA ASN A 430 28.62 -20.62 -17.97
C ASN A 430 27.19 -20.06 -17.94
N ASN A 431 26.26 -20.61 -18.74
CA ASN A 431 24.87 -20.15 -18.73
C ASN A 431 24.16 -20.48 -17.41
N GLN A 432 24.39 -21.71 -16.90
CA GLN A 432 23.87 -22.12 -15.61
C GLN A 432 24.45 -21.25 -14.48
N THR A 433 25.76 -21.01 -14.50
CA THR A 433 26.43 -20.14 -13.53
C THR A 433 25.84 -18.73 -13.55
N ALA A 434 25.68 -18.12 -14.72
CA ALA A 434 25.12 -16.77 -14.86
C ALA A 434 23.69 -16.66 -14.29
N LEU A 435 22.84 -17.67 -14.53
CA LEU A 435 21.48 -17.72 -13.99
C LEU A 435 21.48 -17.86 -12.45
N LEU A 436 22.39 -18.67 -11.91
CA LEU A 436 22.54 -18.83 -10.45
C LEU A 436 23.12 -17.57 -9.78
N GLU A 437 24.05 -16.86 -10.43
CA GLU A 437 24.56 -15.56 -9.96
C GLU A 437 23.49 -14.48 -9.96
N GLU A 438 22.66 -14.45 -11.02
CA GLU A 438 21.49 -13.58 -11.08
C GLU A 438 20.48 -13.94 -9.98
N ALA A 439 20.19 -15.21 -9.76
CA ALA A 439 19.31 -15.67 -8.69
C ALA A 439 19.86 -15.29 -7.30
N PHE A 440 21.18 -15.42 -7.10
CA PHE A 440 21.83 -15.00 -5.88
C PHE A 440 21.74 -13.49 -5.67
N THR A 441 21.89 -12.68 -6.73
CA THR A 441 21.71 -11.23 -6.70
C THR A 441 20.27 -10.86 -6.31
N VAL A 442 19.28 -11.48 -6.95
CA VAL A 442 17.85 -11.30 -6.64
C VAL A 442 17.57 -11.69 -5.19
N SER A 443 18.17 -12.77 -4.70
CA SER A 443 17.99 -13.24 -3.33
C SER A 443 18.37 -12.19 -2.29
N GLN A 444 19.26 -11.24 -2.61
CA GLN A 444 19.72 -10.19 -1.70
C GLN A 444 18.80 -8.96 -1.66
N LEU A 445 17.93 -8.78 -2.66
CA LEU A 445 17.04 -7.63 -2.76
C LEU A 445 15.88 -7.69 -1.74
N GLY A 446 15.39 -8.91 -1.44
CA GLY A 446 14.34 -9.11 -0.44
C GLY A 446 14.87 -9.01 0.99
N GLN A 447 14.44 -7.99 1.73
CA GLN A 447 14.81 -7.85 3.14
C GLN A 447 13.91 -8.70 4.04
N THR A 448 14.48 -9.25 5.12
CA THR A 448 13.64 -9.81 6.19
C THR A 448 13.03 -8.65 6.99
N PRO A 449 11.77 -8.74 7.44
CA PRO A 449 11.15 -7.69 8.25
C PRO A 449 11.92 -7.35 9.53
N ALA A 450 12.73 -8.27 10.05
CA ALA A 450 13.58 -8.02 11.22
C ALA A 450 14.87 -7.26 10.86
N ALA A 451 15.57 -7.66 9.79
CA ALA A 451 16.76 -6.97 9.31
C ALA A 451 16.42 -5.56 8.80
N GLY A 452 15.33 -5.42 8.04
CA GLY A 452 14.81 -4.13 7.60
C GLY A 452 14.49 -3.21 8.77
N ARG A 453 13.80 -3.70 9.81
CA ARG A 453 13.54 -2.91 11.03
C ARG A 453 14.81 -2.50 11.77
N ALA A 454 15.78 -3.40 11.92
CA ALA A 454 17.04 -3.08 12.58
C ALA A 454 17.83 -2.01 11.80
N ILE A 455 17.85 -2.12 10.47
CA ILE A 455 18.43 -1.13 9.57
C ILE A 455 17.71 0.22 9.69
N THR A 456 16.38 0.24 9.62
CA THR A 456 15.57 1.46 9.79
C THR A 456 15.82 2.10 11.16
N GLN A 457 15.92 1.31 12.22
CA GLN A 457 16.23 1.82 13.57
C GLN A 457 17.66 2.34 13.69
N MET A 458 18.65 1.70 13.05
CA MET A 458 20.03 2.19 13.03
C MET A 458 20.14 3.49 12.23
N ALA A 459 19.47 3.56 11.07
CA ALA A 459 19.35 4.79 10.30
C ALA A 459 18.68 5.89 11.14
N ALA A 460 17.55 5.60 11.78
CA ALA A 460 16.86 6.55 12.65
C ALA A 460 17.76 7.06 13.78
N ARG A 461 18.50 6.18 14.48
CA ARG A 461 19.46 6.60 15.53
C ARG A 461 20.59 7.45 14.98
N LEU A 462 21.11 7.12 13.79
CA LEU A 462 22.14 7.93 13.13
C LEU A 462 21.60 9.32 12.77
N ALA A 463 20.36 9.40 12.28
CA ALA A 463 19.67 10.66 12.00
C ALA A 463 19.40 11.47 13.28
N GLU A 464 18.93 10.84 14.36
CA GLU A 464 18.74 11.49 15.67
C GLU A 464 20.06 12.03 16.24
N SER A 465 21.17 11.34 16.00
CA SER A 465 22.49 11.76 16.49
C SER A 465 23.15 12.87 15.69
N ASN A 466 22.66 13.16 14.47
CA ASN A 466 23.23 14.17 13.58
C ASN A 466 22.12 14.97 12.87
N PRO A 467 21.86 16.22 13.30
CA PRO A 467 20.84 17.09 12.70
C PRO A 467 20.97 17.25 11.18
N GLU A 468 22.19 17.24 10.63
CA GLU A 468 22.42 17.39 9.19
C GLU A 468 21.99 16.13 8.40
N VAL A 469 22.13 14.94 8.99
CA VAL A 469 21.61 13.68 8.42
C VAL A 469 20.09 13.70 8.43
N GLN A 470 19.49 14.14 9.54
CA GLN A 470 18.04 14.24 9.68
C GLN A 470 17.43 15.20 8.66
N GLU A 471 18.02 16.38 8.49
CA GLU A 471 17.57 17.38 7.53
C GLU A 471 17.69 16.88 6.09
N THR A 472 18.85 16.32 5.72
CA THR A 472 19.08 15.77 4.38
C THR A 472 18.14 14.59 4.08
N ALA A 473 17.90 13.70 5.05
CA ALA A 473 16.99 12.57 4.90
C ALA A 473 15.53 13.01 4.74
N ARG A 474 15.10 14.06 5.47
CA ARG A 474 13.76 14.65 5.31
C ARG A 474 13.60 15.31 3.94
N ALA A 475 14.57 16.11 3.51
CA ALA A 475 14.55 16.73 2.18
C ALA A 475 14.43 15.70 1.05
N LEU A 476 15.16 14.58 1.17
CA LEU A 476 15.04 13.47 0.22
C LEU A 476 13.64 12.82 0.23
N GLN A 477 13.03 12.64 1.41
CA GLN A 477 11.67 12.11 1.55
C GLN A 477 10.64 13.06 0.93
N ASP A 478 10.76 14.37 1.17
CA ASP A 478 9.87 15.38 0.63
C ASP A 478 10.00 15.50 -0.90
N ALA A 479 11.22 15.41 -1.43
CA ALA A 479 11.48 15.41 -2.87
C ALA A 479 10.89 14.14 -3.55
N LEU A 480 11.05 12.96 -2.93
CA LEU A 480 10.44 11.72 -3.42
C LEU A 480 8.92 11.82 -3.46
N LYS A 481 8.32 12.30 -2.38
CA LYS A 481 6.86 12.49 -2.29
C LYS A 481 6.37 13.44 -3.39
N THR A 482 7.04 14.59 -3.55
CA THR A 482 6.69 15.57 -4.59
C THR A 482 6.75 14.96 -5.99
N THR A 483 7.77 14.14 -6.26
CA THR A 483 7.92 13.43 -7.54
C THR A 483 6.78 12.44 -7.77
N GLN A 484 6.42 11.66 -6.76
CA GLN A 484 5.32 10.69 -6.82
C GLN A 484 3.96 11.36 -7.02
N ASP A 485 3.70 12.45 -6.29
CA ASP A 485 2.45 13.21 -6.38
C ASP A 485 2.30 13.81 -7.80
N LEU A 486 3.35 14.44 -8.34
CA LEU A 486 3.35 15.01 -9.69
C LEU A 486 3.21 13.95 -10.79
N GLN A 487 3.85 12.78 -10.62
CA GLN A 487 3.72 11.67 -11.55
C GLN A 487 2.28 11.15 -11.58
N TYR A 488 1.67 10.98 -10.41
CA TYR A 488 0.28 10.56 -10.30
C TYR A 488 -0.67 11.57 -10.93
N GLU A 489 -0.52 12.87 -10.64
CA GLU A 489 -1.34 13.92 -11.24
C GLU A 489 -1.22 13.98 -12.77
N LEU A 490 0.01 13.84 -13.29
CA LEU A 490 0.25 13.78 -14.73
C LEU A 490 -0.43 12.57 -15.34
N GLY A 491 -0.30 11.41 -14.69
CA GLY A 491 -0.93 10.18 -15.13
C GLY A 491 -2.45 10.27 -15.15
N LEU A 492 -3.07 10.82 -14.10
CA LEU A 492 -4.51 11.06 -14.06
C LEU A 492 -4.98 11.95 -15.22
N GLU A 493 -4.23 13.00 -15.55
CA GLU A 493 -4.53 13.86 -16.69
C GLU A 493 -4.41 13.11 -18.02
N GLN A 494 -3.34 12.35 -18.20
CA GLN A 494 -3.06 11.60 -19.44
C GLN A 494 -4.04 10.45 -19.69
N SER A 495 -4.58 9.85 -18.64
CA SER A 495 -5.57 8.77 -18.69
C SER A 495 -6.98 9.25 -19.06
N LYS A 496 -7.24 10.56 -19.09
CA LYS A 496 -8.54 11.09 -19.53
C LYS A 496 -8.77 10.86 -21.04
N PRO A 497 -10.05 10.76 -21.47
CA PRO A 497 -10.39 10.78 -22.88
C PRO A 497 -9.83 12.01 -23.59
N ALA A 498 -9.47 11.89 -24.88
CA ALA A 498 -8.72 12.91 -25.60
C ALA A 498 -9.34 14.33 -25.57
N LEU A 499 -10.66 14.44 -25.54
CA LEU A 499 -11.39 15.71 -25.49
C LEU A 499 -11.48 16.32 -24.08
N ALA A 500 -11.22 15.53 -23.04
CA ALA A 500 -11.26 15.94 -21.64
C ALA A 500 -9.86 16.25 -21.05
N ARG A 501 -8.79 16.04 -21.85
CA ARG A 501 -7.40 16.32 -21.47
C ARG A 501 -7.06 17.79 -21.58
N ASP A 502 -6.51 18.36 -20.52
CA ASP A 502 -5.92 19.70 -20.53
C ASP A 502 -4.43 19.63 -20.92
N ARG A 503 -4.15 19.94 -22.18
CA ARG A 503 -2.78 19.93 -22.74
C ARG A 503 -1.84 20.93 -22.06
N ALA A 504 -2.34 22.07 -21.61
CA ALA A 504 -1.50 23.07 -20.95
C ALA A 504 -1.11 22.60 -19.54
N LYS A 505 -2.06 21.98 -18.83
CA LYS A 505 -1.80 21.33 -17.55
C LYS A 505 -0.84 20.15 -17.70
N GLU A 506 -1.00 19.30 -18.71
CA GLU A 506 -0.07 18.20 -19.00
C GLU A 506 1.38 18.68 -19.16
N GLU A 507 1.60 19.72 -19.98
CA GLU A 507 2.97 20.24 -20.21
C GLU A 507 3.55 20.90 -18.96
N THR A 508 2.70 21.53 -18.14
CA THR A 508 3.10 22.09 -16.84
C THR A 508 3.53 20.99 -15.87
N LEU A 509 2.72 19.95 -15.71
CA LEU A 509 3.02 18.81 -14.85
C LEU A 509 4.27 18.06 -15.31
N LYS A 510 4.49 17.90 -16.62
CA LYS A 510 5.74 17.32 -17.17
C LYS A 510 6.97 18.17 -16.84
N ALA A 511 6.85 19.49 -16.84
CA ALA A 511 7.96 20.37 -16.47
C ALA A 511 8.28 20.26 -14.97
N GLN A 512 7.25 20.32 -14.12
CA GLN A 512 7.38 20.19 -12.67
C GLN A 512 7.92 18.82 -12.26
N LEU A 513 7.45 17.74 -12.89
CA LEU A 513 7.93 16.39 -12.60
C LEU A 513 9.43 16.23 -12.94
N ARG A 514 9.89 16.83 -14.05
CA ARG A 514 11.33 16.82 -14.40
C ARG A 514 12.16 17.55 -13.34
N GLU A 515 11.71 18.73 -12.93
CA GLU A 515 12.38 19.51 -11.87
C GLU A 515 12.40 18.75 -10.53
N ALA A 516 11.28 18.14 -10.13
CA ALA A 516 11.20 17.35 -8.91
C ALA A 516 12.10 16.10 -8.95
N ALA A 517 12.18 15.43 -10.10
CA ALA A 517 13.06 14.27 -10.29
C ALA A 517 14.55 14.66 -10.22
N GLU A 518 14.93 15.80 -10.80
CA GLU A 518 16.29 16.36 -10.70
C GLU A 518 16.65 16.71 -9.24
N GLU A 519 15.71 17.33 -8.50
CA GLU A 519 15.89 17.63 -7.08
C GLU A 519 16.01 16.36 -6.24
N TYR A 520 15.17 15.35 -6.47
CA TYR A 520 15.27 14.05 -5.79
C TYR A 520 16.65 13.42 -6.01
N GLN A 521 17.13 13.39 -7.25
CA GLN A 521 18.44 12.83 -7.60
C GLN A 521 19.58 13.61 -6.91
N LEU A 522 19.50 14.94 -6.90
CA LEU A 522 20.47 15.80 -6.23
C LEU A 522 20.52 15.53 -4.71
N GLN A 523 19.37 15.47 -4.04
CA GLN A 523 19.30 15.17 -2.60
C GLN A 523 19.86 13.78 -2.29
N GLU A 524 19.60 12.82 -3.19
CA GLU A 524 20.08 11.45 -3.07
C GLU A 524 21.62 11.37 -3.12
N GLU A 525 22.22 12.05 -4.09
CA GLU A 525 23.68 12.14 -4.25
C GLU A 525 24.33 12.86 -3.08
N GLN A 526 23.72 13.94 -2.59
CA GLN A 526 24.20 14.66 -1.40
C GLN A 526 24.19 13.78 -0.16
N LEU A 527 23.11 13.01 0.07
CA LEU A 527 23.01 12.08 1.19
C LEU A 527 24.12 11.02 1.12
N GLN A 528 24.38 10.47 -0.06
CA GLN A 528 25.43 9.47 -0.25
C GLN A 528 26.84 10.04 -0.07
N ALA A 529 27.10 11.23 -0.62
CA ALA A 529 28.41 11.87 -0.57
C ALA A 529 28.76 12.35 0.85
N LYS A 530 27.82 12.99 1.54
CA LYS A 530 28.01 13.50 2.90
C LYS A 530 27.96 12.39 3.95
N PHE A 531 27.09 11.39 3.75
CA PHE A 531 26.80 10.35 4.74
C PHE A 531 26.82 8.94 4.14
N PRO A 532 27.96 8.49 3.57
CA PRO A 532 28.05 7.20 2.87
C PRO A 532 27.68 6.00 3.75
N ARG A 533 27.92 6.09 5.06
CA ARG A 533 27.54 5.06 6.03
C ARG A 533 26.02 4.99 6.25
N TYR A 534 25.33 6.12 6.21
CA TYR A 534 23.86 6.18 6.31
C TYR A 534 23.21 5.66 5.03
N GLY A 535 23.70 6.08 3.85
CA GLY A 535 23.20 5.62 2.55
C GLY A 535 23.29 4.10 2.38
N ARG A 536 24.43 3.48 2.73
CA ARG A 536 24.60 2.01 2.67
C ARG A 536 23.72 1.24 3.66
N LEU A 537 23.32 1.87 4.77
CA LEU A 537 22.38 1.27 5.71
C LEU A 537 20.98 1.28 5.12
N VAL A 538 20.49 2.44 4.68
CA VAL A 538 19.11 2.61 4.18
C VAL A 538 18.88 1.91 2.84
N SER A 539 19.92 1.72 2.03
CA SER A 539 19.81 1.04 0.73
C SER A 539 21.04 0.15 0.47
N PRO A 540 21.09 -1.06 1.04
CA PRO A 540 22.18 -1.99 0.76
C PRO A 540 22.09 -2.48 -0.69
N GLU A 541 23.21 -2.42 -1.42
CA GLU A 541 23.33 -3.00 -2.75
C GLU A 541 23.73 -4.48 -2.66
N PRO A 542 23.17 -5.37 -3.49
CA PRO A 542 23.62 -6.75 -3.58
C PRO A 542 25.12 -6.84 -3.90
N LEU A 543 25.82 -7.76 -3.24
CA LEU A 543 27.22 -8.05 -3.55
C LEU A 543 27.30 -9.14 -4.62
N PRO A 544 28.12 -8.95 -5.69
CA PRO A 544 28.44 -10.01 -6.63
C PRO A 544 29.16 -11.19 -5.96
N VAL A 545 29.04 -12.38 -6.55
CA VAL A 545 29.68 -13.61 -6.04
C VAL A 545 31.20 -13.46 -5.97
N ALA A 546 31.82 -12.84 -6.97
CA ALA A 546 33.26 -12.59 -6.99
C ALA A 546 33.73 -11.75 -5.79
N GLU A 547 33.01 -10.67 -5.46
CA GLU A 547 33.36 -9.82 -4.30
C GLU A 547 33.19 -10.59 -2.97
N ILE A 548 32.21 -11.48 -2.88
CA ILE A 548 32.04 -12.32 -1.69
C ILE A 548 33.19 -13.31 -1.55
N ALA A 549 33.62 -13.95 -2.64
CA ALA A 549 34.75 -14.87 -2.64
C ALA A 549 36.03 -14.19 -2.15
N GLU A 550 36.28 -12.93 -2.55
CA GLU A 550 37.41 -12.13 -2.06
C GLU A 550 37.35 -11.80 -0.56
N LEU A 551 36.16 -11.78 0.03
CA LEU A 551 35.94 -11.52 1.46
C LEU A 551 36.03 -12.78 2.33
N LEU A 552 35.97 -13.97 1.72
CA LEU A 552 36.06 -15.27 2.38
C LEU A 552 37.52 -15.72 2.47
N GLN A 553 37.90 -16.25 3.64
CA GLN A 553 39.20 -16.86 3.83
C GLN A 553 39.22 -18.30 3.30
N GLN A 554 40.41 -18.87 3.09
CA GLN A 554 40.52 -20.29 2.74
C GLN A 554 39.91 -21.14 3.86
N GLY A 555 39.03 -22.08 3.50
CA GLY A 555 38.24 -22.87 4.46
C GLY A 555 36.89 -22.25 4.84
N GLU A 556 36.64 -20.99 4.47
CA GLU A 556 35.34 -20.35 4.67
C GLU A 556 34.37 -20.56 3.50
N ALA A 557 33.08 -20.62 3.83
CA ALA A 557 32.00 -20.52 2.85
C ALA A 557 30.85 -19.67 3.38
N LEU A 558 30.15 -18.97 2.49
CA LEU A 558 28.92 -18.24 2.79
C LEU A 558 27.70 -19.07 2.39
N LEU A 559 26.77 -19.29 3.33
CA LEU A 559 25.50 -19.98 3.10
C LEU A 559 24.32 -19.01 3.26
N ARG A 560 23.58 -18.73 2.20
CA ARG A 560 22.34 -17.96 2.24
C ARG A 560 21.13 -18.88 2.18
N LEU A 561 20.20 -18.72 3.12
CA LEU A 561 18.95 -19.48 3.20
C LEU A 561 17.78 -18.49 3.11
N LEU A 562 16.92 -18.67 2.09
CA LEU A 562 15.83 -17.75 1.78
C LEU A 562 14.49 -18.51 1.64
N PRO A 563 13.69 -18.61 2.72
CA PRO A 563 12.38 -19.25 2.68
C PRO A 563 11.32 -18.37 1.98
N GLY A 564 10.63 -18.91 0.98
CA GLY A 564 9.48 -18.32 0.29
C GLY A 564 8.16 -19.00 0.62
N LYS A 565 7.09 -18.64 -0.10
CA LYS A 565 5.73 -19.17 0.10
C LYS A 565 5.64 -20.65 -0.28
N THR A 566 6.34 -21.07 -1.32
CA THR A 566 6.26 -22.44 -1.86
C THR A 566 7.55 -23.24 -1.70
N ALA A 567 8.71 -22.57 -1.71
CA ALA A 567 10.02 -23.21 -1.65
C ALA A 567 11.00 -22.41 -0.78
N THR A 568 12.13 -23.04 -0.44
CA THR A 568 13.28 -22.39 0.19
C THR A 568 14.47 -22.45 -0.75
N TRP A 569 15.06 -21.30 -1.08
CA TRP A 569 16.28 -21.23 -1.89
C TRP A 569 17.50 -21.20 -0.99
N VAL A 570 18.52 -21.98 -1.36
CA VAL A 570 19.78 -22.08 -0.63
C VAL A 570 20.91 -21.82 -1.60
N PHE A 571 21.82 -20.94 -1.21
CA PHE A 571 23.04 -20.63 -1.97
C PHE A 571 24.26 -20.85 -1.10
N LEU A 572 25.27 -21.54 -1.65
CA LEU A 572 26.58 -21.72 -1.05
C LEU A 572 27.63 -21.08 -1.95
N ILE A 573 28.46 -20.22 -1.38
CA ILE A 573 29.60 -19.59 -2.05
C ILE A 573 30.87 -19.95 -1.30
N ASN A 574 31.83 -20.56 -1.99
CA ASN A 574 33.13 -20.90 -1.45
C ASN A 574 34.17 -19.80 -1.75
N ALA A 575 35.27 -19.77 -0.99
CA ALA A 575 36.35 -18.79 -1.17
C ALA A 575 37.07 -18.86 -2.53
N ASP A 576 36.91 -19.96 -3.29
CA ASP A 576 37.42 -20.12 -4.65
C ASP A 576 36.47 -19.55 -5.73
N GLY A 577 35.34 -18.97 -5.32
CA GLY A 577 34.29 -18.46 -6.21
C GLY A 577 33.28 -19.51 -6.65
N GLY A 578 33.39 -20.76 -6.17
CA GLY A 578 32.39 -21.79 -6.43
C GLY A 578 31.02 -21.38 -5.91
N LEU A 579 30.02 -21.35 -6.80
CA LEU A 579 28.61 -21.08 -6.48
C LEU A 579 27.78 -22.34 -6.67
N GLN A 580 27.03 -22.72 -5.64
CA GLN A 580 25.96 -23.72 -5.75
C GLN A 580 24.64 -23.14 -5.27
N GLY A 581 23.58 -23.37 -6.01
CA GLY A 581 22.21 -23.01 -5.65
C GLY A 581 21.31 -24.24 -5.67
N ILE A 582 20.46 -24.39 -4.65
CA ILE A 582 19.38 -25.39 -4.66
C ILE A 582 18.04 -24.75 -4.30
N SER A 583 16.96 -25.30 -4.85
CA SER A 583 15.59 -25.00 -4.44
C SER A 583 15.03 -26.22 -3.71
N VAL A 584 14.50 -26.02 -2.52
CA VAL A 584 13.96 -27.07 -1.65
C VAL A 584 12.46 -26.85 -1.53
N ASN A 585 11.67 -27.90 -1.78
CA ASN A 585 10.21 -27.88 -1.61
C ASN A 585 9.83 -27.89 -0.11
N LEU A 586 10.08 -26.76 0.54
CA LEU A 586 9.82 -26.51 1.95
C LEU A 586 9.44 -25.03 2.07
N SER A 587 8.16 -24.76 2.33
CA SER A 587 7.65 -23.40 2.47
C SER A 587 8.09 -22.74 3.77
N ALA A 588 8.04 -21.41 3.83
CA ALA A 588 8.28 -20.64 5.06
C ALA A 588 7.32 -21.07 6.19
N GLN A 589 6.07 -21.42 5.89
CA GLN A 589 5.12 -21.92 6.88
C GLN A 589 5.55 -23.28 7.45
N GLN A 590 5.83 -24.25 6.57
CA GLN A 590 6.28 -25.58 6.99
C GLN A 590 7.61 -25.49 7.76
N LEU A 591 8.49 -24.58 7.35
CA LEU A 591 9.74 -24.32 8.04
C LEU A 591 9.51 -23.70 9.42
N ASN A 592 8.53 -22.79 9.56
CA ASN A 592 8.14 -22.22 10.85
C ASN A 592 7.66 -23.31 11.82
N GLU A 593 6.72 -24.15 11.39
CA GLU A 593 6.19 -25.26 12.21
C GLU A 593 7.31 -26.21 12.69
N ARG A 594 8.26 -26.53 11.81
CA ARG A 594 9.42 -27.38 12.15
C ARG A 594 10.38 -26.69 13.11
N VAL A 595 10.67 -25.41 12.89
CA VAL A 595 11.57 -24.62 13.75
C VAL A 595 10.97 -24.42 15.13
N GLU A 596 9.67 -24.12 15.23
CA GLU A 596 8.97 -23.99 16.52
C GLU A 596 9.05 -25.29 17.33
N ARG A 597 8.83 -26.45 16.69
CA ARG A 597 8.99 -27.75 17.34
C ARG A 597 10.42 -28.01 17.82
N LEU A 598 11.43 -27.65 17.02
CA LEU A 598 12.84 -27.77 17.45
C LEU A 598 13.17 -26.82 18.61
N ARG A 599 12.67 -25.58 18.57
CA ARG A 599 12.87 -24.58 19.63
C ARG A 599 12.21 -24.99 20.94
N ALA A 600 11.02 -25.60 20.89
CA ALA A 600 10.38 -26.16 22.08
C ALA A 600 11.27 -27.21 22.79
N GLY A 601 12.16 -27.90 22.05
CA GLY A 601 13.13 -28.83 22.58
C GLY A 601 14.30 -28.21 23.37
N VAL A 602 14.46 -26.89 23.33
CA VAL A 602 15.52 -26.15 24.05
C VAL A 602 14.95 -25.06 24.97
N ASP A 603 13.62 -24.95 25.08
CA ASP A 603 12.95 -24.00 25.96
C ASP A 603 12.84 -24.57 27.38
N VAL A 604 13.55 -23.94 28.32
CA VAL A 604 13.59 -24.33 29.73
C VAL A 604 12.66 -23.50 30.62
N SER A 605 11.79 -22.68 30.03
CA SER A 605 10.87 -21.80 30.77
C SER A 605 9.96 -22.54 31.76
N ALA A 606 9.64 -23.81 31.48
CA ALA A 606 8.87 -24.69 32.38
C ALA A 606 9.72 -25.32 33.53
N GLY A 607 10.99 -24.94 33.68
CA GLY A 607 11.89 -25.46 34.73
C GLY A 607 12.45 -26.87 34.47
N THR A 608 12.09 -27.51 33.36
CA THR A 608 12.62 -28.82 32.93
C THR A 608 13.10 -28.74 31.48
N LEU A 609 14.25 -29.36 31.17
CA LEU A 609 14.75 -29.44 29.81
C LEU A 609 13.91 -30.45 28.99
N PRO A 610 13.20 -30.01 27.93
CA PRO A 610 12.41 -30.92 27.11
C PRO A 610 13.30 -31.83 26.25
N ASN A 611 12.72 -32.88 25.69
CA ASN A 611 13.45 -33.72 24.74
C ASN A 611 13.62 -32.97 23.42
N PHE A 612 14.86 -32.74 23.00
CA PHE A 612 15.15 -32.20 21.68
C PHE A 612 14.99 -33.27 20.59
N ASP A 613 14.37 -32.90 19.47
CA ASP A 613 14.04 -33.80 18.36
C ASP A 613 15.21 -33.94 17.37
N LEU A 614 16.11 -34.88 17.67
CA LEU A 614 17.29 -35.16 16.84
C LEU A 614 16.93 -35.61 15.41
N THR A 615 15.82 -36.34 15.24
CA THR A 615 15.39 -36.83 13.94
C THR A 615 14.93 -35.66 13.06
N LEU A 616 14.12 -34.76 13.61
CA LEU A 616 13.69 -33.56 12.90
C LEU A 616 14.86 -32.62 12.56
N ALA A 617 15.82 -32.47 13.48
CA ALA A 617 17.02 -31.67 13.24
C ALA A 617 17.89 -32.25 12.10
N HIS A 618 17.99 -33.57 12.02
CA HIS A 618 18.66 -34.24 10.91
C HIS A 618 17.91 -34.12 9.60
N ASP A 619 16.57 -34.30 9.62
CA ASP A 619 15.76 -34.15 8.42
C ASP A 619 15.84 -32.75 7.84
N LEU A 620 15.90 -31.72 8.70
CA LEU A 620 16.08 -30.34 8.28
C LEU A 620 17.46 -30.11 7.64
N TYR A 621 18.53 -30.65 8.24
CA TYR A 621 19.87 -30.63 7.63
C TYR A 621 19.87 -31.31 6.26
N ARG A 622 19.35 -32.54 6.18
CA ARG A 622 19.30 -33.33 4.95
C ARG A 622 18.60 -32.62 3.81
N GLN A 623 17.53 -31.86 4.11
CA GLN A 623 16.79 -31.09 3.12
C GLN A 623 17.52 -29.81 2.69
N LEU A 624 18.07 -29.05 3.65
CA LEU A 624 18.62 -27.71 3.38
C LEU A 624 20.09 -27.70 2.98
N LEU A 625 20.91 -28.57 3.58
CA LEU A 625 22.37 -28.59 3.40
C LEU A 625 22.87 -29.91 2.80
N GLY A 626 22.12 -31.01 2.94
CA GLY A 626 22.50 -32.32 2.40
C GLY A 626 22.91 -32.32 0.91
N PRO A 627 22.16 -31.67 0.00
CA PRO A 627 22.55 -31.60 -1.41
C PRO A 627 23.86 -30.83 -1.66
N LEU A 628 24.33 -30.05 -0.69
CA LEU A 628 25.54 -29.23 -0.74
C LEU A 628 26.73 -29.88 -0.01
N ASP A 629 26.58 -31.08 0.57
CA ASP A 629 27.61 -31.74 1.38
C ASP A 629 28.96 -31.86 0.64
N THR A 630 28.93 -32.11 -0.67
CA THR A 630 30.15 -32.19 -1.49
C THR A 630 30.91 -30.87 -1.54
N ALA A 631 30.22 -29.73 -1.61
CA ALA A 631 30.84 -28.40 -1.64
C ALA A 631 31.17 -27.86 -0.23
N LEU A 632 30.60 -28.48 0.81
CA LEU A 632 30.98 -28.23 2.20
C LEU A 632 32.24 -29.01 2.62
N ASN A 633 32.78 -29.89 1.77
CA ASN A 633 34.02 -30.59 2.07
C ASN A 633 35.20 -29.62 2.14
N GLY A 634 35.95 -29.66 3.25
CA GLY A 634 37.07 -28.75 3.49
C GLY A 634 36.66 -27.37 3.99
N VAL A 635 35.36 -27.12 4.20
CA VAL A 635 34.87 -25.92 4.88
C VAL A 635 34.93 -26.15 6.39
N ASP A 636 35.78 -25.40 7.09
CA ASP A 636 35.91 -25.43 8.55
C ASP A 636 35.19 -24.26 9.24
N HIS A 637 34.77 -23.25 8.48
CA HIS A 637 33.97 -22.13 8.96
C HIS A 637 32.85 -21.73 7.99
N LEU A 638 31.60 -21.85 8.46
CA LEU A 638 30.41 -21.51 7.68
C LEU A 638 29.81 -20.18 8.15
N VAL A 639 29.82 -19.20 7.26
CA VAL A 639 29.17 -17.89 7.44
C VAL A 639 27.74 -17.98 6.91
N MET A 640 26.77 -18.05 7.80
CA MET A 640 25.38 -18.19 7.42
C MET A 640 24.62 -16.85 7.40
N VAL A 641 23.74 -16.70 6.41
CA VAL A 641 22.80 -15.60 6.27
C VAL A 641 21.37 -16.18 6.20
N PRO A 642 20.78 -16.57 7.34
CA PRO A 642 19.43 -17.11 7.39
C PRO A 642 18.36 -16.02 7.25
N ALA A 643 17.17 -16.43 6.80
CA ALA A 643 15.98 -15.58 6.73
C ALA A 643 14.75 -16.27 7.32
N GLY A 644 13.74 -15.47 7.68
CA GLY A 644 12.46 -15.99 8.19
C GLY A 644 12.62 -16.82 9.47
N PRO A 645 11.92 -17.96 9.61
CA PRO A 645 11.95 -18.78 10.82
C PRO A 645 13.35 -19.26 11.22
N LEU A 646 14.26 -19.43 10.26
CA LEU A 646 15.62 -19.91 10.50
C LEU A 646 16.46 -18.95 11.36
N LEU A 647 16.11 -17.66 11.43
CA LEU A 647 16.77 -16.71 12.34
C LEU A 647 16.61 -17.11 13.81
N SER A 648 15.57 -17.89 14.12
CA SER A 648 15.24 -18.31 15.48
C SER A 648 15.86 -19.68 15.84
N LEU A 649 16.41 -20.42 14.87
CA LEU A 649 17.04 -21.72 15.11
C LEU A 649 18.57 -21.59 15.06
N PRO A 650 19.29 -21.82 16.18
CA PRO A 650 20.74 -21.89 16.14
C PRO A 650 21.19 -23.03 15.21
N PRO A 651 21.94 -22.76 14.13
CA PRO A 651 22.40 -23.80 13.18
C PRO A 651 23.28 -24.87 13.82
N ALA A 652 23.92 -24.54 14.94
CA ALA A 652 24.68 -25.48 15.74
C ALA A 652 23.88 -26.71 16.17
N LEU A 653 22.53 -26.59 16.22
CA LEU A 653 21.60 -27.65 16.58
C LEU A 653 21.19 -28.54 15.40
N LEU A 654 21.60 -28.23 14.17
CA LEU A 654 21.39 -29.11 13.03
C LEU A 654 22.25 -30.36 13.16
N VAL A 655 21.74 -31.49 12.66
CA VAL A 655 22.37 -32.80 12.82
C VAL A 655 22.76 -33.35 11.46
N ARG A 656 24.07 -33.49 11.21
CA ARG A 656 24.59 -33.86 9.89
C ARG A 656 24.30 -35.32 9.51
N ASN A 657 24.48 -36.24 10.46
CA ASN A 657 24.28 -37.68 10.25
C ASN A 657 23.06 -38.19 11.03
N PRO A 658 22.34 -39.21 10.51
CA PRO A 658 21.16 -39.74 11.18
C PRO A 658 21.49 -40.20 12.61
N PRO A 659 20.70 -39.78 13.63
CA PRO A 659 20.98 -40.12 15.02
C PRO A 659 20.76 -41.62 15.25
N ALA A 660 21.76 -42.30 15.84
CA ALA A 660 21.66 -43.73 16.16
C ALA A 660 20.61 -44.01 17.26
N ASN A 661 20.41 -43.04 18.17
CA ASN A 661 19.38 -43.07 19.20
C ASN A 661 18.78 -41.66 19.35
N PRO A 662 17.44 -41.48 19.35
CA PRO A 662 16.78 -40.18 19.52
C PRO A 662 17.12 -39.43 20.82
N ARG A 663 17.78 -40.08 21.79
CA ARG A 663 18.19 -39.49 23.07
C ARG A 663 19.71 -39.45 23.28
N ASP A 664 20.51 -39.83 22.29
CA ASP A 664 21.97 -39.73 22.40
C ASP A 664 22.49 -38.36 21.96
N TYR A 665 22.34 -37.36 22.82
CA TYR A 665 22.84 -36.01 22.56
C TYR A 665 24.38 -35.93 22.52
N ARG A 666 25.10 -36.85 23.16
CA ARG A 666 26.57 -36.80 23.23
C ARG A 666 27.21 -37.35 21.97
N GLY A 667 26.71 -38.49 21.48
CA GLY A 667 27.18 -39.16 20.26
C GLY A 667 26.66 -38.53 18.96
N THR A 668 25.64 -37.67 19.03
CA THR A 668 25.08 -36.96 17.86
C THR A 668 26.14 -36.15 17.10
N SER A 669 26.10 -36.25 15.76
CA SER A 669 26.90 -35.45 14.82
C SER A 669 26.28 -34.05 14.63
N TRP A 670 26.37 -33.23 15.67
CA TRP A 670 25.97 -31.82 15.62
C TRP A 670 26.82 -31.07 14.60
N LEU A 671 26.21 -30.18 13.82
CA LEU A 671 26.90 -29.39 12.79
C LEU A 671 28.08 -28.60 13.36
N VAL A 672 27.95 -28.07 14.58
CA VAL A 672 29.00 -27.30 15.27
C VAL A 672 30.24 -28.14 15.64
N LYS A 673 30.16 -29.47 15.61
CA LYS A 673 31.34 -30.33 15.81
C LYS A 673 32.21 -30.42 14.56
N ASP A 674 31.64 -30.16 13.39
CA ASP A 674 32.33 -30.29 12.11
C ASP A 674 32.91 -28.95 11.63
N MET A 675 32.27 -27.83 11.99
CA MET A 675 32.68 -26.49 11.53
C MET A 675 32.30 -25.39 12.52
N ALA A 676 33.09 -24.32 12.53
CA ALA A 676 32.74 -23.07 13.18
C ALA A 676 31.56 -22.41 12.44
N LEU A 677 30.73 -21.67 13.17
CA LEU A 677 29.51 -21.04 12.63
C LEU A 677 29.47 -19.56 12.97
N SER A 678 29.33 -18.72 11.94
CA SER A 678 29.01 -17.29 12.09
C SER A 678 27.64 -17.01 11.51
N ILE A 679 26.85 -16.15 12.15
CA ILE A 679 25.51 -15.78 11.67
C ILE A 679 25.50 -14.28 11.38
N LEU A 680 25.16 -13.93 10.15
CA LEU A 680 25.05 -12.56 9.69
C LEU A 680 23.60 -12.22 9.33
N PRO A 681 23.17 -10.97 9.58
CA PRO A 681 21.80 -10.54 9.24
C PRO A 681 21.61 -10.31 7.74
N SER A 682 22.68 -10.12 6.98
CA SER A 682 22.67 -9.91 5.53
C SER A 682 24.01 -10.29 4.92
N VAL A 683 24.04 -10.49 3.59
CA VAL A 683 25.30 -10.73 2.85
C VAL A 683 26.21 -9.51 2.92
N VAL A 684 25.65 -8.31 2.77
CA VAL A 684 26.39 -7.04 2.84
C VAL A 684 27.08 -6.84 4.20
N ALA A 685 26.53 -7.39 5.28
CA ALA A 685 27.16 -7.32 6.60
C ALA A 685 28.55 -7.99 6.63
N LEU A 686 28.80 -9.01 5.79
CA LEU A 686 30.11 -9.65 5.69
C LEU A 686 31.19 -8.63 5.30
N GLN A 687 30.94 -7.85 4.25
CA GLN A 687 31.85 -6.81 3.78
C GLN A 687 32.11 -5.77 4.87
N GLN A 688 31.05 -5.33 5.57
CA GLN A 688 31.15 -4.34 6.64
C GLN A 688 32.01 -4.85 7.81
N PHE A 689 31.79 -6.10 8.24
CA PHE A 689 32.58 -6.69 9.32
C PHE A 689 34.03 -6.91 8.91
N ARG A 690 34.31 -7.33 7.67
CA ARG A 690 35.68 -7.50 7.17
C ARG A 690 36.43 -6.17 7.04
N GLN A 691 35.76 -5.08 6.65
CA GLN A 691 36.37 -3.75 6.57
C GLN A 691 36.65 -3.12 7.94
N VAL A 692 35.83 -3.41 8.95
CA VAL A 692 35.95 -2.83 10.30
C VAL A 692 36.79 -3.71 11.24
N ALA A 693 36.86 -5.02 10.98
CA ALA A 693 37.65 -5.95 11.77
C ALA A 693 39.13 -5.59 11.72
N ARG A 694 39.61 -4.89 12.75
CA ARG A 694 41.03 -4.87 13.05
C ARG A 694 41.45 -6.28 13.42
N THR A 695 42.55 -6.77 12.87
CA THR A 695 43.19 -7.99 13.34
C THR A 695 43.37 -7.86 14.85
N SER A 696 42.75 -8.77 15.60
CA SER A 696 42.86 -8.77 17.06
C SER A 696 44.34 -8.78 17.43
N GLN A 697 44.78 -7.78 18.18
CA GLN A 697 46.14 -7.73 18.72
C GLN A 697 46.25 -8.54 20.03
N ALA A 698 45.18 -9.24 20.43
CA ALA A 698 45.21 -10.09 21.60
C ALA A 698 46.17 -11.26 21.36
N THR A 699 47.18 -11.38 22.20
CA THR A 699 48.18 -12.46 22.16
C THR A 699 47.68 -13.76 22.78
N LEU A 700 46.51 -13.75 23.40
CA LEU A 700 45.88 -14.90 24.05
C LEU A 700 44.48 -15.13 23.46
N PRO A 701 44.05 -16.40 23.28
CA PRO A 701 42.69 -16.72 22.89
C PRO A 701 41.71 -16.25 23.97
N PHE A 702 40.63 -15.60 23.55
CA PHE A 702 39.55 -15.18 24.43
C PHE A 702 38.52 -16.30 24.55
N ILE A 703 38.19 -16.68 25.79
CA ILE A 703 37.02 -17.49 26.10
C ILE A 703 36.09 -16.69 27.01
N GLY A 704 34.90 -16.37 26.49
CA GLY A 704 33.83 -15.72 27.25
C GLY A 704 32.83 -16.77 27.71
N LEU A 705 32.74 -16.98 29.02
CA LEU A 705 31.72 -17.84 29.63
C LEU A 705 30.60 -16.95 30.17
N GLY A 706 29.45 -16.96 29.49
CA GLY A 706 28.25 -16.37 30.04
C GLY A 706 27.71 -17.26 31.15
N ASN A 707 27.58 -16.72 32.37
CA ASN A 707 26.80 -17.33 33.45
C ASN A 707 25.49 -16.54 33.62
N PRO A 708 24.52 -16.66 32.69
CA PRO A 708 23.23 -16.01 32.87
C PRO A 708 22.58 -16.58 34.13
N VAL A 709 22.33 -15.71 35.10
CA VAL A 709 21.52 -16.05 36.27
C VAL A 709 20.07 -16.10 35.80
N PHE A 710 19.61 -17.27 35.39
CA PHE A 710 18.19 -17.49 35.15
C PHE A 710 17.50 -17.52 36.51
N GLN A 711 16.79 -16.44 36.87
CA GLN A 711 15.87 -16.48 37.99
C GLN A 711 14.74 -17.45 37.61
N ILE A 712 14.82 -18.68 38.14
CA ILE A 712 13.69 -19.60 38.16
C ILE A 712 12.81 -19.11 39.31
N SER A 713 11.83 -18.24 39.00
CA SER A 713 10.77 -17.84 39.91
C SER A 713 9.57 -18.76 39.77
#